data_AF-A0A5B8TJV9-F1
#
_entry.id   AF-A0A5B8TJV9-F1
#
_cell.length_a   1.000
_cell.length_b   1.000
_cell.length_c   1.000
_cell.angle_alpha   90.00
_cell.angle_beta   90.00
_cell.angle_gamma   90.00
#
_symmetry.space_group_name_H-M   'P 1'
#
loop_
_entity.id
_entity.type
_entity.pdbx_description
1 polymer ?
#
loop_
_entity_poly.entity_id
_entity_poly.type
_entity_poly.pdbx_seq_one_letter_code
_entity_poly.pdbx_strand_id
1 'polypeptide(L)'
;MEAQPKRISIVPLIAAVLILLHYILANAVTPPANMGMGVRYLVYWALVIASNIGINLLALYLGYTAILTERPWSKLGKIAFYLVLTGLIGVIWGIIFFQSFETKDLWISLFPVSYNNFPFATSMLIWYVLGPILAKYLMNLSSKVRHSLTYILVWFVVLMPSIYTKPLWGITDSSGFVWIGTVFVFGILISVGEFKWIYNYKKSLSIIVISLALALITARLNPITVGANDLHGRFFSSYLLNIALLSLVVFGVMIKYFSVHFAKLINLSWVNWFTLGAYFISCLPIVTNRLINDLHIAVDIGFIKWLVWLALYTLIAIVAVALLTFVIMLVSRIKYCRKLIDKFTIKEFSDLAKVPEFAKQMLHENWRILLVIFCGLLFTAIQMIITYLTIRSFSWALIGDIFINSTNQLILNIIIFVFFFLLLFSLINRFWPALVFTSGISIFIGVAEFLKISLRDEPILPADLSMVTAFGEIAKMLNPIIIVVAGIVLILLIIASFILQRHLGGMYHHSWCRRSITAVLMLFFFSGSFWVNHENSLPHIIFKGFGVSVQFFDQANGARANGPILQFINNLDVKIMDKPAGYSKEKIQAIMTKYDRKAGSINKTRKNTLDNQTVIFVLSESFSNPNRVPKMKVSPNPMPYLTSLKKTTNSGLMLSSGYGGGTANMEWQALTGLSISNLSPTLPTPYTQLVPQQKIAPAFTDLFDSKVAIHPYNASLYNRKAVFKKFGFQQFYYQGSKDKLSYEKHLGTSPYVSDESAYKQTMKIAKRSQSGSRFIQLSTMQNHMPYTNYYSSKKFKITGSAFDAANAGGVQTYTQGVAYTDKALKKFIKSIDALKKPVTVVWYGDHLASLYKSSLMDKYPIQLHETDYFVYSNQTHKLSYTNRLVSPYSFSALALDAGNDKVTPYYALITKITNDLPAMTINPANTEINSLNGTNIFVGQNSKQIKYEDLSKKQKKLYHEYQLIQYDLVAGNQYSAHWAEQKIKGN
;
A
#
# COMPACT_ATOMS: atom_id res chain seq x y z
N MET A 1 -22.74 27.72 -55.08
CA MET A 1 -23.51 27.07 -53.99
C MET A 1 -22.64 26.99 -52.76
N GLU A 2 -22.79 27.92 -51.82
CA GLU A 2 -22.19 27.80 -50.49
C GLU A 2 -22.90 26.68 -49.75
N ALA A 3 -22.21 25.55 -49.56
CA ALA A 3 -22.77 24.43 -48.81
C ALA A 3 -22.86 24.83 -47.34
N GLN A 4 -24.08 24.97 -46.80
CA GLN A 4 -24.27 25.16 -45.37
C GLN A 4 -23.60 24.01 -44.58
N PRO A 5 -22.97 24.30 -43.42
CA PRO A 5 -22.31 23.28 -42.63
C PRO A 5 -23.32 22.19 -42.22
N LYS A 6 -22.91 20.92 -42.36
CA LYS A 6 -23.69 19.74 -41.98
C LYS A 6 -23.02 19.00 -40.82
N ARG A 7 -23.81 18.39 -39.93
CA ARG A 7 -23.28 17.53 -38.84
C ARG A 7 -22.83 16.18 -39.38
N ILE A 8 -21.54 16.05 -39.68
CA ILE A 8 -20.94 14.81 -40.18
C ILE A 8 -20.42 13.97 -39.00
N SER A 9 -21.27 13.12 -38.43
CA SER A 9 -20.98 12.35 -37.21
C SER A 9 -19.78 11.39 -37.32
N ILE A 10 -19.29 11.07 -38.51
CA ILE A 10 -18.11 10.19 -38.66
C ILE A 10 -16.79 10.86 -38.26
N VAL A 11 -16.71 12.20 -38.34
CA VAL A 11 -15.51 12.94 -37.94
C VAL A 11 -15.18 12.75 -36.45
N PRO A 12 -16.12 13.00 -35.51
CA PRO A 12 -15.87 12.74 -34.10
C PRO A 12 -15.59 11.25 -33.82
N LEU A 13 -16.23 10.31 -34.54
CA LEU A 13 -15.94 8.88 -34.39
C LEU A 13 -14.48 8.54 -34.72
N ILE A 14 -13.97 9.04 -35.85
CA ILE A 14 -12.57 8.81 -36.26
C ILE A 14 -11.61 9.51 -35.29
N ALA A 15 -11.93 10.74 -34.86
CA ALA A 15 -11.16 11.43 -33.84
C ALA A 15 -11.06 10.61 -32.54
N ALA A 16 -12.15 10.01 -32.09
CA ALA A 16 -12.18 9.14 -30.91
C ALA A 16 -11.25 7.92 -31.05
N VAL A 17 -11.30 7.25 -32.21
CA VAL A 17 -10.43 6.08 -32.50
C VAL A 17 -8.96 6.49 -32.49
N LEU A 18 -8.62 7.63 -33.09
CA LEU A 18 -7.25 8.14 -33.10
C LEU A 18 -6.77 8.54 -31.69
N ILE A 19 -7.63 9.15 -30.87
CA ILE A 19 -7.32 9.47 -29.47
C ILE A 19 -7.01 8.18 -28.68
N LEU A 20 -7.83 7.14 -28.81
CA LEU A 20 -7.60 5.86 -28.13
C LEU A 20 -6.33 5.17 -28.61
N LEU A 21 -6.08 5.16 -29.93
CA LEU A 21 -4.86 4.59 -30.50
C LEU A 21 -3.61 5.32 -29.98
N HIS A 22 -3.63 6.65 -29.97
CA HIS A 22 -2.53 7.47 -29.44
C HIS A 22 -2.28 7.13 -27.96
N TYR A 23 -3.36 7.03 -27.19
CA TYR A 23 -3.28 6.72 -25.77
C TYR A 23 -2.68 5.35 -25.48
N ILE A 24 -3.05 4.32 -26.24
CA ILE A 24 -2.44 2.98 -26.13
C ILE A 24 -0.96 3.01 -26.52
N LEU A 25 -0.61 3.68 -27.63
CA LEU A 25 0.78 3.82 -28.08
C LEU A 25 1.66 4.51 -27.04
N ALA A 26 1.11 5.50 -26.33
CA ALA A 26 1.88 6.31 -25.41
C ALA A 26 2.07 5.67 -24.03
N ASN A 27 1.12 4.82 -23.59
CA ASN A 27 1.12 4.31 -22.22
C ASN A 27 1.28 2.79 -22.11
N ALA A 28 0.85 2.02 -23.11
CA ALA A 28 0.94 0.56 -23.09
C ALA A 28 2.17 0.03 -23.84
N VAL A 29 2.89 0.86 -24.59
CA VAL A 29 3.98 0.41 -25.47
C VAL A 29 5.27 1.11 -25.09
N THR A 30 6.32 0.33 -24.81
CA THR A 30 7.66 0.92 -24.69
C THR A 30 8.12 1.40 -26.08
N PRO A 31 8.52 2.68 -26.22
CA PRO A 31 9.03 3.19 -27.49
C PRO A 31 10.23 2.35 -27.97
N PRO A 32 10.21 1.84 -29.22
CA PRO A 32 11.34 1.09 -29.76
C PRO A 32 12.59 1.99 -29.84
N ALA A 33 13.75 1.49 -29.40
CA ALA A 33 15.02 2.20 -29.52
C ALA A 33 15.60 2.07 -30.94
N ASN A 34 16.27 3.12 -31.42
CA ASN A 34 16.87 3.13 -32.75
C ASN A 34 18.29 2.50 -32.75
N MET A 35 18.38 1.17 -32.63
CA MET A 35 19.62 0.40 -32.83
C MET A 35 19.72 -0.12 -34.29
N GLY A 36 19.79 0.79 -35.28
CA GLY A 36 19.97 0.41 -36.69
C GLY A 36 18.69 0.26 -37.53
N MET A 37 17.74 1.20 -37.38
CA MET A 37 16.61 1.45 -38.30
C MET A 37 15.62 0.28 -38.53
N GLY A 38 15.25 -0.44 -37.48
CA GLY A 38 14.19 -1.44 -37.57
C GLY A 38 12.85 -0.86 -38.05
N VAL A 39 12.14 -1.60 -38.92
CA VAL A 39 10.80 -1.25 -39.44
C VAL A 39 9.82 -0.87 -38.32
N ARG A 40 9.93 -1.54 -37.16
CA ARG A 40 9.12 -1.26 -35.97
C ARG A 40 9.25 0.18 -35.45
N TYR A 41 10.45 0.76 -35.48
CA TYR A 41 10.69 2.13 -35.03
C TYR A 41 9.92 3.14 -35.89
N LEU A 42 10.05 3.03 -37.21
CA LEU A 42 9.37 3.94 -38.14
C LEU A 42 7.85 3.78 -38.10
N VAL A 43 7.36 2.53 -38.02
CA VAL A 43 5.91 2.25 -37.94
C VAL A 43 5.34 2.79 -36.63
N TYR A 44 6.01 2.61 -35.49
CA TYR A 44 5.56 3.15 -34.21
C TYR A 44 5.41 4.67 -34.26
N TRP A 45 6.44 5.39 -34.69
CA TRP A 45 6.39 6.85 -34.73
C TRP A 45 5.42 7.39 -35.79
N ALA A 46 5.28 6.72 -36.94
CA ALA A 46 4.22 7.06 -37.90
C ALA A 46 2.82 6.99 -37.26
N LEU A 47 2.56 5.91 -36.50
CA LEU A 47 1.28 5.73 -35.82
C LEU A 47 1.08 6.76 -34.70
N VAL A 48 2.11 7.09 -33.93
CA VAL A 48 2.06 8.14 -32.88
C VAL A 48 1.69 9.49 -33.50
N ILE A 49 2.35 9.87 -34.59
CA ILE A 49 2.10 11.14 -35.29
C ILE A 49 0.71 11.17 -35.91
N ALA A 50 0.32 10.11 -36.62
CA ALA A 50 -0.98 10.02 -37.27
C ALA A 50 -2.15 9.99 -36.28
N SER A 51 -1.97 9.36 -35.11
CA SER A 51 -2.99 9.30 -34.06
C SER A 51 -3.13 10.60 -33.27
N ASN A 52 -2.04 11.37 -33.12
CA ASN A 52 -2.03 12.65 -32.40
C ASN A 52 -2.97 13.72 -33.02
N ILE A 53 -3.29 13.63 -34.32
CA ILE A 53 -4.22 14.58 -34.96
C ILE A 53 -5.67 14.44 -34.46
N GLY A 54 -6.04 13.35 -33.77
CA GLY A 54 -7.41 13.10 -33.32
C GLY A 54 -7.99 14.26 -32.50
N ILE A 55 -7.17 14.83 -31.62
CA ILE A 55 -7.52 15.99 -30.78
C ILE A 55 -7.81 17.24 -31.64
N ASN A 56 -6.96 17.51 -32.64
CA ASN A 56 -7.16 18.61 -33.59
C ASN A 56 -8.42 18.41 -34.46
N LEU A 57 -8.68 17.19 -34.94
CA LEU A 57 -9.86 16.87 -35.74
C LEU A 57 -11.16 17.13 -34.97
N LEU A 58 -11.18 16.82 -33.67
CA LEU A 58 -12.33 17.09 -32.81
C LEU A 58 -12.56 18.59 -32.61
N ALA A 59 -11.49 19.37 -32.37
CA ALA A 59 -11.57 20.82 -32.27
C ALA A 59 -12.06 21.47 -33.58
N LEU A 60 -11.52 21.04 -34.74
CA LEU A 60 -11.95 21.48 -36.07
C LEU A 60 -13.44 21.18 -36.30
N TYR A 61 -13.89 19.97 -35.96
CA TYR A 61 -15.28 19.55 -36.12
C TYR A 61 -16.25 20.40 -35.28
N LEU A 62 -15.91 20.67 -34.03
CA LEU A 62 -16.76 21.47 -33.15
C LEU A 62 -16.78 22.94 -33.57
N GLY A 63 -15.66 23.47 -34.09
CA GLY A 63 -15.62 24.78 -34.75
C GLY A 63 -16.47 24.85 -36.01
N TYR A 64 -16.35 23.87 -36.90
CA TYR A 64 -17.11 23.79 -38.16
C TYR A 64 -18.63 23.71 -37.94
N THR A 65 -19.05 23.07 -36.84
CA THR A 65 -20.46 22.94 -36.46
C THR A 65 -20.93 23.96 -35.43
N ALA A 66 -20.08 24.93 -35.04
CA ALA A 66 -20.37 25.89 -33.98
C ALA A 66 -21.62 26.74 -34.30
N ILE A 67 -21.79 27.16 -35.56
CA ILE A 67 -22.96 27.94 -35.98
C ILE A 67 -24.28 27.18 -35.84
N LEU A 68 -24.24 25.84 -35.92
CA LEU A 68 -25.40 24.96 -35.76
C LEU A 68 -25.74 24.69 -34.28
N THR A 69 -25.06 25.35 -33.35
CA THR A 69 -25.18 25.14 -31.91
C THR A 69 -25.74 26.40 -31.25
N GLU A 70 -27.06 26.46 -31.10
CA GLU A 70 -27.73 27.68 -30.64
C GLU A 70 -27.60 27.94 -29.12
N ARG A 71 -27.59 26.89 -28.29
CA ARG A 71 -27.57 26.98 -26.82
C ARG A 71 -26.57 25.97 -26.22
N PRO A 72 -25.25 26.19 -26.34
CA PRO A 72 -24.24 25.24 -25.88
C PRO A 72 -24.27 25.01 -24.35
N TRP A 73 -24.59 26.05 -23.56
CA TRP A 73 -24.70 25.97 -22.10
C TRP A 73 -25.75 24.96 -21.60
N SER A 74 -26.82 24.73 -22.36
CA SER A 74 -27.86 23.74 -22.03
C SER A 74 -27.36 22.29 -21.96
N LYS A 75 -26.18 21.99 -22.51
CA LYS A 75 -25.60 20.65 -22.47
C LYS A 75 -24.56 20.45 -21.37
N LEU A 76 -24.11 21.52 -20.69
CA LEU A 76 -23.04 21.45 -19.70
C LEU A 76 -23.40 20.54 -18.53
N GLY A 77 -24.64 20.61 -18.02
CA GLY A 77 -25.10 19.71 -16.93
C GLY A 77 -25.02 18.24 -17.32
N LYS A 78 -25.37 17.91 -18.57
CA LYS A 78 -25.26 16.53 -19.09
C LYS A 78 -23.80 16.12 -19.33
N ILE A 79 -22.95 17.03 -19.81
CA ILE A 79 -21.52 16.75 -19.97
C ILE A 79 -20.83 16.50 -18.62
N ALA A 80 -21.11 17.33 -17.62
CA ALA A 80 -20.61 17.14 -16.26
C ALA A 80 -21.07 15.80 -15.67
N PHE A 81 -22.35 15.45 -15.84
CA PHE A 81 -22.87 14.15 -15.42
C PHE A 81 -22.14 12.97 -16.07
N TYR A 82 -21.91 13.03 -17.39
CA TYR A 82 -21.20 11.98 -18.12
C TYR A 82 -19.76 11.84 -17.63
N LEU A 83 -19.09 12.96 -17.37
CA LEU A 83 -17.72 12.95 -16.87
C LEU A 83 -17.63 12.29 -15.50
N VAL A 84 -18.42 12.77 -14.54
CA VAL A 84 -18.38 12.24 -13.16
C VAL A 84 -18.68 10.74 -13.16
N LEU A 85 -19.67 10.31 -13.96
CA LEU A 85 -20.03 8.91 -14.03
C LEU A 85 -18.96 8.04 -14.72
N THR A 86 -18.30 8.54 -15.78
CA THR A 86 -17.15 7.87 -16.41
C THR A 86 -16.04 7.62 -15.39
N GLY A 87 -15.70 8.64 -14.59
CA GLY A 87 -14.67 8.53 -13.57
C GLY A 87 -15.03 7.54 -12.45
N LEU A 88 -16.25 7.62 -11.91
CA LEU A 88 -16.74 6.68 -10.90
C LEU A 88 -16.79 5.25 -11.41
N ILE A 89 -17.25 5.03 -12.66
CA ILE A 89 -17.23 3.70 -13.28
C ILE A 89 -15.79 3.21 -13.46
N GLY A 90 -14.85 4.09 -13.80
CA GLY A 90 -13.42 3.77 -13.87
C GLY A 90 -12.87 3.26 -12.53
N VAL A 91 -13.22 3.90 -11.41
CA VAL A 91 -12.83 3.45 -10.07
C VAL A 91 -13.48 2.11 -9.72
N ILE A 92 -14.78 1.95 -9.97
CA ILE A 92 -15.49 0.68 -9.74
C ILE A 92 -14.85 -0.46 -10.57
N TRP A 93 -14.53 -0.18 -11.82
CA TRP A 93 -13.84 -1.12 -12.70
C TRP A 93 -12.46 -1.49 -12.15
N GLY A 94 -11.70 -0.50 -11.66
CA GLY A 94 -10.43 -0.72 -10.95
C GLY A 94 -10.55 -1.65 -9.74
N ILE A 95 -11.59 -1.45 -8.92
CA ILE A 95 -11.87 -2.28 -7.75
C ILE A 95 -12.25 -3.72 -8.17
N ILE A 96 -13.14 -3.89 -9.16
CA ILE A 96 -13.64 -5.21 -9.55
C ILE A 96 -12.57 -6.05 -10.26
N PHE A 97 -11.84 -5.48 -11.21
CA PHE A 97 -10.94 -6.24 -12.07
C PHE A 97 -9.48 -6.25 -11.60
N PHE A 98 -9.05 -5.22 -10.86
CA PHE A 98 -7.65 -5.08 -10.42
C PHE A 98 -7.51 -4.94 -8.91
N GLN A 99 -8.61 -4.98 -8.15
CA GLN A 99 -8.63 -4.95 -6.69
C GLN A 99 -7.80 -3.78 -6.11
N SER A 100 -7.77 -2.65 -6.82
CA SER A 100 -7.02 -1.46 -6.38
C SER A 100 -7.40 -0.19 -7.15
N PHE A 101 -7.35 0.93 -6.45
CA PHE A 101 -7.56 2.29 -6.97
C PHE A 101 -6.72 3.28 -6.14
N GLU A 102 -6.53 4.50 -6.62
CA GLU A 102 -5.96 5.59 -5.83
C GLU A 102 -7.03 6.63 -5.49
N THR A 103 -6.97 7.25 -4.31
CA THR A 103 -7.92 8.33 -3.94
C THR A 103 -7.95 9.48 -4.93
N LYS A 104 -6.83 9.78 -5.60
CA LYS A 104 -6.78 10.81 -6.65
C LYS A 104 -7.78 10.51 -7.78
N ASP A 105 -8.04 9.23 -8.09
CA ASP A 105 -8.99 8.84 -9.12
C ASP A 105 -10.42 9.25 -8.75
N LEU A 106 -10.76 9.28 -7.46
CA LEU A 106 -12.05 9.80 -6.98
C LEU A 106 -12.13 11.32 -7.14
N TRP A 107 -11.09 12.05 -6.72
CA TRP A 107 -11.08 13.52 -6.75
C TRP A 107 -11.09 14.09 -8.17
N ILE A 108 -10.28 13.51 -9.06
CA ILE A 108 -10.17 13.88 -10.47
C ILE A 108 -11.51 13.68 -11.19
N SER A 109 -12.26 12.64 -10.81
CA SER A 109 -13.59 12.36 -11.36
C SER A 109 -14.63 13.40 -10.95
N LEU A 110 -14.52 13.96 -9.75
CA LEU A 110 -15.45 14.97 -9.22
C LEU A 110 -15.11 16.40 -9.70
N PHE A 111 -13.83 16.69 -9.91
CA PHE A 111 -13.34 18.03 -10.28
C PHE A 111 -12.38 18.03 -11.49
N PRO A 112 -12.82 17.51 -12.64
CA PRO A 112 -11.99 17.39 -13.83
C PRO A 112 -11.38 18.71 -14.33
N VAL A 113 -12.20 19.76 -14.36
CA VAL A 113 -11.82 21.04 -14.96
C VAL A 113 -10.90 21.82 -14.04
N SER A 114 -11.22 21.86 -12.74
CA SER A 114 -10.52 22.68 -11.75
C SER A 114 -9.13 22.17 -11.39
N TYR A 115 -8.89 20.86 -11.50
CA TYR A 115 -7.60 20.25 -11.17
C TYR A 115 -6.58 20.31 -12.33
N ASN A 116 -6.98 20.84 -13.51
CA ASN A 116 -6.14 20.95 -14.71
C ASN A 116 -5.54 19.62 -15.23
N ASN A 117 -6.07 18.47 -14.83
CA ASN A 117 -5.66 17.16 -15.36
C ASN A 117 -6.25 16.86 -16.75
N PHE A 118 -7.20 17.68 -17.21
CA PHE A 118 -7.81 17.54 -18.54
C PHE A 118 -7.73 18.86 -19.31
N PRO A 119 -6.53 19.33 -19.68
CA PRO A 119 -6.34 20.63 -20.33
C PRO A 119 -7.12 20.73 -21.65
N PHE A 120 -7.15 19.66 -22.45
CA PHE A 120 -7.93 19.65 -23.69
C PHE A 120 -9.44 19.70 -23.44
N ALA A 121 -10.00 18.89 -22.54
CA ALA A 121 -11.44 18.99 -22.24
C ALA A 121 -11.82 20.35 -21.66
N THR A 122 -10.98 20.92 -20.80
CA THR A 122 -11.21 22.25 -20.22
C THR A 122 -11.26 23.31 -21.30
N SER A 123 -10.25 23.35 -22.17
CA SER A 123 -10.21 24.26 -23.30
C SER A 123 -11.39 24.06 -24.26
N MET A 124 -11.68 22.81 -24.62
CA MET A 124 -12.78 22.46 -25.50
C MET A 124 -14.14 22.87 -24.95
N LEU A 125 -14.39 22.74 -23.64
CA LEU A 125 -15.63 23.17 -23.01
C LEU A 125 -15.81 24.69 -23.09
N ILE A 126 -14.74 25.45 -22.86
CA ILE A 126 -14.76 26.91 -22.99
C ILE A 126 -15.07 27.31 -24.43
N TRP A 127 -14.35 26.75 -25.41
CA TRP A 127 -14.57 27.02 -26.83
C TRP A 127 -15.91 26.50 -27.35
N TYR A 128 -16.46 25.43 -26.77
CA TYR A 128 -17.81 24.96 -27.08
C TYR A 128 -18.89 25.98 -26.70
N VAL A 129 -18.68 26.72 -25.59
CA VAL A 129 -19.61 27.77 -25.13
C VAL A 129 -19.42 29.07 -25.92
N LEU A 130 -18.17 29.51 -26.13
CA LEU A 130 -17.85 30.77 -26.82
C LEU A 130 -17.99 30.66 -28.35
N GLY A 131 -17.76 29.47 -28.89
CA GLY A 131 -17.67 29.20 -30.33
C GLY A 131 -18.86 29.67 -31.15
N PRO A 132 -20.13 29.43 -30.74
CA PRO A 132 -21.29 29.89 -31.49
C PRO A 132 -21.42 31.42 -31.56
N ILE A 133 -21.02 32.13 -30.51
CA ILE A 133 -21.00 33.61 -30.49
C ILE A 133 -19.97 34.10 -31.51
N LEU A 134 -18.76 33.52 -31.45
CA LEU A 134 -17.69 33.85 -32.38
C LEU A 134 -18.04 33.49 -33.83
N ALA A 135 -18.71 32.37 -34.06
CA ALA A 135 -19.15 31.94 -35.39
C ALA A 135 -20.16 32.91 -36.01
N LYS A 136 -21.15 33.37 -35.24
CA LYS A 136 -22.10 34.40 -35.69
C LYS A 136 -21.39 35.70 -36.05
N TYR A 137 -20.44 36.14 -35.20
CA TYR A 137 -19.65 37.34 -35.46
C TYR A 137 -18.82 37.21 -36.74
N LEU A 138 -18.07 36.11 -36.89
CA LEU A 138 -17.22 35.86 -38.07
C LEU A 138 -18.04 35.76 -39.36
N MET A 139 -19.24 35.20 -39.33
CA MET A 139 -20.13 35.16 -40.50
C MET A 139 -20.55 36.54 -41.00
N ASN A 140 -20.76 37.49 -40.09
CA ASN A 140 -21.17 38.85 -40.41
C ASN A 140 -20.01 39.72 -40.95
N LEU A 141 -18.77 39.24 -40.89
CA LEU A 141 -17.62 39.95 -41.45
C LEU A 141 -17.55 39.79 -42.98
N SER A 142 -17.04 40.82 -43.65
CA SER A 142 -16.77 40.76 -45.10
C SER A 142 -15.72 39.68 -45.42
N SER A 143 -15.82 39.08 -46.62
CA SER A 143 -14.87 38.05 -47.05
C SER A 143 -13.41 38.54 -47.01
N LYS A 144 -13.14 39.82 -47.31
CA LYS A 144 -11.79 40.42 -47.23
C LYS A 144 -11.23 40.38 -45.81
N VAL A 145 -12.06 40.69 -44.81
CA VAL A 145 -11.66 40.65 -43.39
C VAL A 145 -11.45 39.21 -42.92
N ARG A 146 -12.34 38.28 -43.27
CA ARG A 146 -12.18 36.85 -42.95
C ARG A 146 -10.90 36.26 -43.52
N HIS A 147 -10.58 36.59 -44.76
CA HIS A 147 -9.37 36.14 -45.42
C HIS A 147 -8.11 36.69 -44.75
N SER A 148 -8.11 37.98 -44.41
CA SER A 148 -7.01 38.64 -43.69
C SER A 148 -6.81 38.02 -42.30
N LEU A 149 -7.89 37.80 -41.55
CA LEU A 149 -7.86 37.14 -40.24
C LEU A 149 -7.29 35.72 -40.35
N THR A 150 -7.69 34.97 -41.38
CA THR A 150 -7.19 33.62 -41.64
C THR A 150 -5.68 33.63 -41.85
N TYR A 151 -5.15 34.54 -42.67
CA TYR A 151 -3.72 34.67 -42.87
C TYR A 151 -2.96 35.06 -41.61
N ILE A 152 -3.48 36.04 -40.85
CA ILE A 152 -2.88 36.48 -39.58
C ILE A 152 -2.80 35.30 -38.60
N LEU A 153 -3.89 34.55 -38.42
CA LEU A 153 -3.92 33.40 -37.51
C LEU A 153 -2.95 32.28 -37.94
N VAL A 154 -2.92 31.95 -39.23
CA VAL A 154 -1.96 30.96 -39.76
C VAL A 154 -0.52 31.45 -39.56
N TRP A 155 -0.25 32.74 -39.79
CA TRP A 155 1.09 33.30 -39.66
C TRP A 155 1.56 33.32 -38.20
N PHE A 156 0.77 33.87 -37.27
CA PHE A 156 1.15 34.05 -35.88
C PHE A 156 1.15 32.75 -35.06
N VAL A 157 0.22 31.81 -35.34
CA VAL A 157 0.00 30.63 -34.50
C VAL A 157 0.55 29.33 -35.10
N VAL A 158 0.72 29.27 -36.42
CA VAL A 158 1.23 28.05 -37.09
C VAL A 158 2.64 28.27 -37.66
N LEU A 159 2.85 29.35 -38.42
CA LEU A 159 4.13 29.60 -39.08
C LEU A 159 5.20 30.12 -38.10
N MET A 160 4.93 31.19 -37.35
CA MET A 160 5.90 31.76 -36.41
C MET A 160 6.40 30.73 -35.37
N PRO A 161 5.55 29.96 -34.66
CA PRO A 161 6.03 29.00 -33.67
C PRO A 161 6.89 27.88 -34.27
N SER A 162 6.75 27.63 -35.58
CA SER A 162 7.58 26.65 -36.30
C SER A 162 8.98 27.19 -36.66
N ILE A 163 9.20 28.50 -36.58
CA ILE A 163 10.46 29.18 -36.89
C ILE A 163 11.33 29.34 -35.63
N TYR A 164 10.72 29.66 -34.48
CA TYR A 164 11.43 29.91 -33.23
C TYR A 164 11.72 28.61 -32.45
N THR A 165 12.76 28.62 -31.62
CA THR A 165 13.15 27.46 -30.78
C THR A 165 12.44 27.44 -29.42
N LYS A 166 11.98 28.61 -28.95
CA LYS A 166 11.16 28.71 -27.73
C LYS A 166 9.66 28.66 -28.09
N PRO A 167 8.83 28.02 -27.25
CA PRO A 167 7.38 28.08 -27.39
C PRO A 167 6.88 29.52 -27.42
N LEU A 168 6.14 29.89 -28.46
CA LEU A 168 5.48 31.20 -28.55
C LEU A 168 4.05 31.09 -28.01
N TRP A 169 3.52 32.19 -27.47
CA TRP A 169 2.12 32.30 -26.99
C TRP A 169 1.72 31.29 -25.91
N GLY A 170 2.70 30.73 -25.19
CA GLY A 170 2.48 29.68 -24.20
C GLY A 170 2.02 28.34 -24.81
N ILE A 171 2.18 28.14 -26.13
CA ILE A 171 1.81 26.89 -26.81
C ILE A 171 2.95 25.88 -26.62
N THR A 172 2.88 25.14 -25.52
CA THR A 172 3.84 24.08 -25.18
C THR A 172 3.35 22.69 -25.60
N ASP A 173 2.03 22.50 -25.65
CA ASP A 173 1.36 21.25 -25.98
C ASP A 173 0.10 21.47 -26.85
N SER A 174 -0.43 20.39 -27.41
CA SER A 174 -1.62 20.39 -28.27
C SER A 174 -2.94 20.41 -27.52
N SER A 175 -2.89 20.33 -26.20
CA SER A 175 -4.05 20.33 -25.30
C SER A 175 -4.32 21.69 -24.65
N GLY A 176 -3.45 22.67 -24.91
CA GLY A 176 -3.52 24.01 -24.35
C GLY A 176 -4.68 24.87 -24.88
N PHE A 177 -5.06 25.86 -24.08
CA PHE A 177 -6.18 26.78 -24.37
C PHE A 177 -6.03 27.52 -25.72
N VAL A 178 -4.85 28.10 -25.96
CA VAL A 178 -4.56 28.94 -27.14
C VAL A 178 -4.56 28.12 -28.43
N TRP A 179 -3.90 26.94 -28.43
CA TRP A 179 -3.81 26.10 -29.62
C TRP A 179 -5.17 25.53 -30.03
N ILE A 180 -5.88 24.89 -29.09
CA ILE A 180 -7.21 24.34 -29.35
C ILE A 180 -8.17 25.43 -29.84
N GLY A 181 -8.12 26.61 -29.23
CA GLY A 181 -8.91 27.75 -29.66
C GLY A 181 -8.64 28.13 -31.10
N THR A 182 -7.38 28.20 -31.49
CA THR A 182 -6.99 28.50 -32.87
C THR A 182 -7.51 27.45 -33.84
N VAL A 183 -7.34 26.17 -33.53
CA VAL A 183 -7.85 25.06 -34.34
C VAL A 183 -9.38 25.09 -34.43
N PHE A 184 -10.06 25.43 -33.33
CA PHE A 184 -11.51 25.62 -33.31
C PHE A 184 -11.93 26.77 -34.24
N VAL A 185 -11.23 27.91 -34.22
CA VAL A 185 -11.49 29.04 -35.12
C VAL A 185 -11.23 28.66 -36.58
N PHE A 186 -10.19 27.88 -36.89
CA PHE A 186 -10.00 27.33 -38.24
C PHE A 186 -11.21 26.50 -38.69
N GLY A 187 -11.80 25.69 -37.79
CA GLY A 187 -13.06 24.99 -38.05
C GLY A 187 -14.19 25.95 -38.43
N ILE A 188 -14.37 27.05 -37.69
CA ILE A 188 -15.38 28.08 -38.01
C ILE A 188 -15.11 28.68 -39.40
N LEU A 189 -13.86 29.08 -39.67
CA LEU A 189 -13.45 29.69 -40.94
C LEU A 189 -13.70 28.76 -42.14
N ILE A 190 -13.46 27.46 -41.97
CA ILE A 190 -13.80 26.43 -42.97
C ILE A 190 -15.31 26.39 -43.24
N SER A 191 -16.15 26.56 -42.21
CA SER A 191 -17.62 26.53 -42.38
C SER A 191 -18.18 27.73 -43.15
N VAL A 192 -17.47 28.87 -43.14
CA VAL A 192 -17.83 30.10 -43.85
C VAL A 192 -17.10 30.28 -45.19
N GLY A 193 -16.45 29.21 -45.68
CA GLY A 193 -15.91 29.14 -47.03
C GLY A 193 -14.43 29.53 -47.19
N GLU A 194 -13.68 29.74 -46.10
CA GLU A 194 -12.21 29.85 -46.16
C GLU A 194 -11.57 28.46 -46.36
N PHE A 195 -10.26 28.41 -46.65
CA PHE A 195 -9.50 27.17 -46.89
C PHE A 195 -10.01 26.28 -48.04
N LYS A 196 -10.67 26.81 -49.07
CA LYS A 196 -11.23 26.02 -50.19
C LYS A 196 -10.27 24.98 -50.82
N TRP A 197 -8.97 25.22 -50.75
CA TRP A 197 -7.93 24.34 -51.24
C TRP A 197 -7.90 22.95 -50.56
N ILE A 198 -8.34 22.82 -49.30
CA ILE A 198 -8.33 21.53 -48.56
C ILE A 198 -9.32 20.50 -49.15
N TYR A 199 -10.29 20.96 -49.94
CA TYR A 199 -11.26 20.12 -50.63
C TYR A 199 -10.73 19.57 -51.96
N ASN A 200 -9.53 19.97 -52.40
CA ASN A 200 -8.89 19.42 -53.60
C ASN A 200 -8.14 18.12 -53.27
N TYR A 201 -8.72 16.98 -53.63
CA TYR A 201 -8.19 15.65 -53.29
C TYR A 201 -6.72 15.45 -53.68
N LYS A 202 -6.30 15.89 -54.89
CA LYS A 202 -4.92 15.74 -55.35
C LYS A 202 -3.96 16.54 -54.47
N LYS A 203 -4.27 17.80 -54.19
CA LYS A 203 -3.44 18.68 -53.33
C LYS A 203 -3.39 18.17 -51.88
N SER A 204 -4.54 17.76 -51.33
CA SER A 204 -4.63 17.23 -49.98
C SER A 204 -3.85 15.93 -49.81
N LEU A 205 -3.94 15.00 -50.77
CA LEU A 205 -3.17 13.75 -50.75
C LEU A 205 -1.65 14.01 -50.81
N SER A 206 -1.20 14.93 -51.67
CA SER A 206 0.22 15.31 -51.73
C SER A 206 0.71 15.88 -50.40
N ILE A 207 -0.06 16.76 -49.76
CA ILE A 207 0.32 17.34 -48.45
C ILE A 207 0.36 16.27 -47.35
N ILE A 208 -0.58 15.31 -47.33
CA ILE A 208 -0.57 14.20 -46.38
C ILE A 208 0.72 13.38 -46.52
N VAL A 209 1.06 12.99 -47.75
CA VAL A 209 2.26 12.18 -48.03
C VAL A 209 3.52 12.95 -47.65
N ILE A 210 3.63 14.23 -48.04
CA ILE A 210 4.79 15.07 -47.73
C ILE A 210 4.95 15.27 -46.22
N SER A 211 3.87 15.60 -45.49
CA SER A 211 3.92 15.82 -44.04
C SER A 211 4.37 14.56 -43.28
N LEU A 212 3.87 13.38 -43.66
CA LEU A 212 4.26 12.10 -43.04
C LEU A 212 5.69 11.71 -43.42
N ALA A 213 6.08 11.86 -44.68
CA ALA A 213 7.45 11.58 -45.13
C ALA A 213 8.47 12.46 -44.41
N LEU A 214 8.20 13.76 -44.28
CA LEU A 214 9.07 14.71 -43.61
C LEU A 214 9.26 14.37 -42.12
N ALA A 215 8.18 13.97 -41.45
CA ALA A 215 8.25 13.54 -40.05
C ALA A 215 9.06 12.24 -39.90
N LEU A 216 8.84 11.26 -40.78
CA LEU A 216 9.58 9.99 -40.77
C LEU A 216 11.07 10.15 -41.10
N ILE A 217 11.41 10.98 -42.08
CA ILE A 217 12.79 11.31 -42.42
C ILE A 217 13.46 12.00 -41.22
N THR A 218 12.78 12.96 -40.58
CA THR A 218 13.31 13.61 -39.37
C THR A 218 13.53 12.61 -38.24
N ALA A 219 12.57 11.71 -37.98
CA ALA A 219 12.70 10.69 -36.93
C ALA A 219 13.86 9.71 -37.20
N ARG A 220 14.24 9.55 -38.48
CA ARG A 220 15.39 8.74 -38.90
C ARG A 220 16.72 9.49 -38.73
N LEU A 221 16.75 10.77 -39.08
CA LEU A 221 17.95 11.61 -39.00
C LEU A 221 18.28 12.05 -37.57
N ASN A 222 17.26 12.26 -36.74
CA ASN A 222 17.39 12.62 -35.34
C ASN A 222 16.54 11.65 -34.50
N PRO A 223 17.12 10.53 -34.03
CA PRO A 223 16.39 9.51 -33.31
C PRO A 223 15.68 10.06 -32.07
N ILE A 224 14.40 9.73 -31.93
CA ILE A 224 13.58 10.15 -30.81
C ILE A 224 13.96 9.30 -29.60
N THR A 225 14.40 9.95 -28.52
CA THR A 225 14.82 9.32 -27.26
C THR A 225 13.82 9.52 -26.13
N VAL A 226 12.72 10.23 -26.39
CA VAL A 226 11.66 10.55 -25.41
C VAL A 226 10.43 9.67 -25.62
N GLY A 227 9.55 9.63 -24.61
CA GLY A 227 8.26 8.95 -24.72
C GLY A 227 7.30 9.68 -25.67
N ALA A 228 6.25 9.00 -26.13
CA ALA A 228 5.27 9.61 -27.03
C ALA A 228 4.51 10.79 -26.41
N ASN A 229 4.28 10.76 -25.08
CA ASN A 229 3.65 11.87 -24.36
C ASN A 229 4.54 13.14 -24.30
N ASP A 230 5.86 12.96 -24.35
CA ASP A 230 6.85 14.06 -24.28
C ASP A 230 7.41 14.41 -25.67
N LEU A 231 6.73 13.96 -26.73
CA LEU A 231 7.22 14.13 -28.10
C LEU A 231 7.07 15.58 -28.55
N HIS A 232 8.17 16.33 -28.45
CA HIS A 232 8.27 17.70 -28.92
C HIS A 232 9.21 17.83 -30.13
N GLY A 233 8.78 18.59 -31.13
CA GLY A 233 9.63 18.90 -32.29
C GLY A 233 8.84 19.43 -33.47
N ARG A 234 9.51 20.24 -34.31
CA ARG A 234 8.94 20.95 -35.47
C ARG A 234 8.18 20.08 -36.48
N PHE A 235 8.48 18.79 -36.49
CA PHE A 235 7.89 17.81 -37.40
C PHE A 235 7.00 16.76 -36.71
N PHE A 236 6.84 16.86 -35.39
CA PHE A 236 6.15 15.85 -34.56
C PHE A 236 5.02 16.43 -33.73
N SER A 237 5.19 17.66 -33.23
CA SER A 237 4.20 18.31 -32.37
C SER A 237 2.96 18.71 -33.17
N SER A 238 1.79 18.36 -32.65
CA SER A 238 0.51 18.57 -33.33
C SER A 238 0.10 20.05 -33.48
N TYR A 239 0.80 20.95 -32.81
CA TYR A 239 0.63 22.40 -32.91
C TYR A 239 1.59 23.10 -33.87
N LEU A 240 2.51 22.37 -34.51
CA LEU A 240 3.49 22.91 -35.44
C LEU A 240 3.11 22.62 -36.90
N LEU A 241 3.71 23.37 -37.82
CA LEU A 241 3.24 23.54 -39.19
C LEU A 241 2.89 22.22 -39.91
N ASN A 242 3.76 21.21 -39.88
CA ASN A 242 3.53 20.01 -40.70
C ASN A 242 2.30 19.21 -40.22
N ILE A 243 2.12 19.03 -38.91
CA ILE A 243 1.01 18.25 -38.32
C ILE A 243 -0.28 19.09 -38.26
N ALA A 244 -0.17 20.41 -38.07
CA ALA A 244 -1.29 21.32 -38.18
C ALA A 244 -1.89 21.30 -39.59
N LEU A 245 -1.04 21.38 -40.63
CA LEU A 245 -1.47 21.24 -42.02
C LEU A 245 -2.07 19.87 -42.30
N LEU A 246 -1.43 18.79 -41.80
CA LEU A 246 -1.95 17.43 -41.90
C LEU A 246 -3.38 17.34 -41.33
N SER A 247 -3.62 17.94 -40.17
CA SER A 247 -4.94 17.97 -39.52
C SER A 247 -5.99 18.66 -40.41
N LEU A 248 -5.65 19.81 -41.02
CA LEU A 248 -6.55 20.56 -41.90
C LEU A 248 -6.91 19.80 -43.18
N VAL A 249 -5.93 19.18 -43.86
CA VAL A 249 -6.19 18.44 -45.10
C VAL A 249 -6.95 17.15 -44.87
N VAL A 250 -6.65 16.41 -43.79
CA VAL A 250 -7.40 15.22 -43.40
C VAL A 250 -8.84 15.60 -43.11
N PHE A 251 -9.08 16.67 -42.33
CA PHE A 251 -10.42 17.17 -42.05
C PHE A 251 -11.19 17.58 -43.32
N GLY A 252 -10.55 18.30 -44.24
CA GLY A 252 -11.15 18.69 -45.52
C GLY A 252 -11.54 17.51 -46.42
N VAL A 253 -10.67 16.49 -46.51
CA VAL A 253 -10.95 15.24 -47.21
C VAL A 253 -12.15 14.53 -46.59
N MET A 254 -12.20 14.45 -45.25
CA MET A 254 -13.31 13.83 -44.53
C MET A 254 -14.62 14.56 -44.82
N ILE A 255 -14.66 15.89 -44.71
CA ILE A 255 -15.89 16.66 -44.99
C ILE A 255 -16.39 16.37 -46.40
N LYS A 256 -15.52 16.48 -47.41
CA LYS A 256 -15.92 16.31 -48.82
C LYS A 256 -16.39 14.88 -49.09
N TYR A 257 -15.58 13.88 -48.74
CA TYR A 257 -15.85 12.48 -49.07
C TYR A 257 -17.08 11.95 -48.32
N PHE A 258 -17.18 12.20 -47.01
CA PHE A 258 -18.28 11.69 -46.20
C PHE A 258 -19.60 12.44 -46.42
N SER A 259 -19.56 13.72 -46.81
CA SER A 259 -20.78 14.44 -47.22
C SER A 259 -21.45 13.85 -48.46
N VAL A 260 -20.69 13.13 -49.29
CA VAL A 260 -21.14 12.55 -50.57
C VAL A 260 -21.55 11.09 -50.39
N HIS A 261 -20.71 10.27 -49.73
CA HIS A 261 -20.89 8.81 -49.71
C HIS A 261 -21.62 8.25 -48.47
N PHE A 262 -21.73 9.02 -47.39
CA PHE A 262 -22.26 8.54 -46.11
C PHE A 262 -23.35 9.46 -45.53
N ALA A 263 -24.19 10.03 -46.41
CA ALA A 263 -25.26 10.96 -46.03
C ALA A 263 -26.30 10.37 -45.06
N LYS A 264 -26.47 9.04 -45.03
CA LYS A 264 -27.37 8.33 -44.09
C LYS A 264 -26.84 8.22 -42.65
N LEU A 265 -25.54 8.47 -42.42
CA LEU A 265 -24.89 8.47 -41.09
C LEU A 265 -24.82 9.88 -40.47
N ILE A 266 -25.55 10.84 -41.04
CA ILE A 266 -25.64 12.22 -40.58
C ILE A 266 -26.57 12.28 -39.36
N ASN A 267 -26.09 12.86 -38.25
CA ASN A 267 -26.86 13.19 -37.03
C ASN A 267 -27.06 12.08 -35.97
N LEU A 268 -26.04 11.26 -35.73
CA LEU A 268 -26.04 10.31 -34.60
C LEU A 268 -25.56 10.98 -33.30
N SER A 269 -26.49 11.26 -32.38
CA SER A 269 -26.19 11.97 -31.13
C SER A 269 -25.25 11.19 -30.18
N TRP A 270 -25.24 9.86 -30.24
CA TRP A 270 -24.41 8.99 -29.40
C TRP A 270 -22.91 9.12 -29.72
N VAL A 271 -22.54 9.47 -30.96
CA VAL A 271 -21.13 9.54 -31.38
C VAL A 271 -20.38 10.65 -30.67
N ASN A 272 -21.04 11.77 -30.39
CA ASN A 272 -20.44 12.85 -29.61
C ASN A 272 -20.14 12.39 -28.17
N TRP A 273 -21.03 11.60 -27.57
CA TRP A 273 -20.82 11.03 -26.24
C TRP A 273 -19.74 9.96 -26.22
N PHE A 274 -19.66 9.13 -27.26
CA PHE A 274 -18.59 8.15 -27.45
C PHE A 274 -17.22 8.83 -27.52
N THR A 275 -17.12 9.90 -28.32
CA THR A 275 -15.87 10.65 -28.49
C THR A 275 -15.43 11.32 -27.19
N LEU A 276 -16.39 11.86 -26.45
CA LEU A 276 -16.13 12.45 -25.15
C LEU A 276 -15.67 11.39 -24.13
N GLY A 277 -16.32 10.22 -24.12
CA GLY A 277 -15.92 9.08 -23.29
C GLY A 277 -14.53 8.55 -23.63
N ALA A 278 -14.18 8.49 -24.92
CA ALA A 278 -12.85 8.09 -25.40
C ALA A 278 -11.76 9.01 -24.83
N TYR A 279 -11.95 10.32 -24.96
CA TYR A 279 -11.01 11.29 -24.40
C TYR A 279 -10.91 11.19 -22.87
N PHE A 280 -12.03 11.12 -22.15
CA PHE A 280 -11.98 11.05 -20.68
C PHE A 280 -11.30 9.79 -20.17
N ILE A 281 -11.59 8.61 -20.74
CA ILE A 281 -10.90 7.37 -20.38
C ILE A 281 -9.40 7.48 -20.62
N SER A 282 -8.98 8.11 -21.73
CA SER A 282 -7.58 8.36 -22.05
C SER A 282 -6.87 9.32 -21.10
N CYS A 283 -7.57 9.92 -20.15
CA CYS A 283 -7.01 10.82 -19.15
C CYS A 283 -7.23 10.35 -17.71
N LEU A 284 -7.86 9.19 -17.50
CA LEU A 284 -8.04 8.62 -16.16
C LEU A 284 -6.73 7.96 -15.67
N PRO A 285 -6.14 8.43 -14.55
CA PRO A 285 -4.87 7.88 -14.06
C PRO A 285 -4.94 6.38 -13.77
N ILE A 286 -6.05 5.90 -13.21
CA ILE A 286 -6.25 4.46 -13.00
C ILE A 286 -6.07 3.65 -14.29
N VAL A 287 -6.60 4.14 -15.42
CA VAL A 287 -6.47 3.45 -16.71
C VAL A 287 -5.02 3.52 -17.19
N THR A 288 -4.37 4.67 -17.04
CA THR A 288 -2.96 4.84 -17.43
C THR A 288 -2.06 3.90 -16.64
N ASN A 289 -2.27 3.82 -15.33
CA ASN A 289 -1.51 2.94 -14.44
C ASN A 289 -1.65 1.46 -14.81
N ARG A 290 -2.86 1.02 -15.21
CA ARG A 290 -3.08 -0.36 -15.70
C ARG A 290 -2.42 -0.63 -17.04
N LEU A 291 -2.43 0.33 -17.97
CA LEU A 291 -1.73 0.17 -19.24
C LEU A 291 -0.22 0.03 -19.06
N ILE A 292 0.36 0.77 -18.11
CA ILE A 292 1.80 0.77 -17.85
C ILE A 292 2.23 -0.51 -17.13
N ASN A 293 1.50 -0.92 -16.07
CA ASN A 293 1.97 -1.99 -15.18
C ASN A 293 1.40 -3.36 -15.53
N ASP A 294 0.14 -3.44 -15.95
CA ASP A 294 -0.60 -4.72 -16.07
C ASP A 294 -0.82 -5.14 -17.53
N LEU A 295 -0.97 -4.18 -18.45
CA LEU A 295 -1.27 -4.40 -19.87
C LEU A 295 -0.15 -3.88 -20.78
N HIS A 296 1.11 -4.05 -20.36
CA HIS A 296 2.26 -3.57 -21.10
C HIS A 296 2.62 -4.47 -22.30
N ILE A 297 2.86 -3.87 -23.46
CA ILE A 297 3.34 -4.54 -24.67
C ILE A 297 4.88 -4.48 -24.69
N ALA A 298 5.51 -5.61 -24.36
CA ALA A 298 6.96 -5.72 -24.30
C ALA A 298 7.67 -5.49 -25.66
N VAL A 299 8.91 -5.01 -25.60
CA VAL A 299 9.72 -4.67 -26.78
C VAL A 299 10.27 -5.91 -27.49
N ASP A 300 10.48 -7.01 -26.77
CA ASP A 300 11.13 -8.24 -27.21
C ASP A 300 10.22 -9.18 -28.04
N ILE A 301 8.92 -8.89 -28.14
CA ILE A 301 8.00 -9.66 -28.99
C ILE A 301 8.17 -9.33 -30.49
N GLY A 302 7.96 -10.32 -31.36
CA GLY A 302 8.09 -10.14 -32.82
C GLY A 302 7.13 -9.09 -33.43
N PHE A 303 7.53 -8.48 -34.54
CA PHE A 303 6.85 -7.32 -35.17
C PHE A 303 5.35 -7.56 -35.45
N ILE A 304 4.97 -8.70 -36.04
CA ILE A 304 3.57 -9.02 -36.33
C ILE A 304 2.76 -9.16 -35.03
N LYS A 305 3.31 -9.87 -34.03
CA LYS A 305 2.65 -10.01 -32.72
C LYS A 305 2.47 -8.65 -32.05
N TRP A 306 3.47 -7.77 -32.14
CA TRP A 306 3.36 -6.40 -31.65
C TRP A 306 2.21 -5.62 -32.30
N LEU A 307 2.06 -5.68 -33.63
CA LEU A 307 0.95 -5.04 -34.34
C LEU A 307 -0.42 -5.63 -33.93
N VAL A 308 -0.51 -6.95 -33.79
CA VAL A 308 -1.74 -7.63 -33.35
C VAL A 308 -2.14 -7.18 -31.95
N TRP A 309 -1.20 -7.14 -30.99
CA TRP A 309 -1.48 -6.67 -29.63
C TRP A 309 -1.91 -5.19 -29.61
N LEU A 310 -1.25 -4.34 -30.39
CA LEU A 310 -1.61 -2.93 -30.52
C LEU A 310 -3.04 -2.77 -31.07
N ALA A 311 -3.39 -3.50 -32.14
CA ALA A 311 -4.72 -3.47 -32.72
C ALA A 311 -5.78 -4.02 -31.76
N LEU A 312 -5.46 -5.11 -31.05
CA LEU A 312 -6.34 -5.73 -30.07
C LEU A 312 -6.63 -4.78 -28.90
N TYR A 313 -5.60 -4.16 -28.31
CA TYR A 313 -5.80 -3.22 -27.19
C TYR A 313 -6.56 -1.97 -27.61
N THR A 314 -6.31 -1.47 -28.81
CA THR A 314 -7.09 -0.35 -29.38
C THR A 314 -8.56 -0.76 -29.58
N LEU A 315 -8.82 -1.97 -30.10
CA LEU A 315 -10.17 -2.50 -30.27
C LEU A 315 -10.88 -2.69 -28.92
N ILE A 316 -10.21 -3.25 -27.92
CA ILE A 316 -10.73 -3.40 -26.56
C ILE A 316 -11.09 -2.02 -25.98
N ALA A 317 -10.23 -1.02 -26.13
CA ALA A 317 -10.51 0.34 -25.68
C ALA A 317 -11.75 0.93 -26.37
N ILE A 318 -11.90 0.75 -27.69
CA ILE A 318 -13.07 1.18 -28.45
C ILE A 318 -14.36 0.52 -27.92
N VAL A 319 -14.33 -0.81 -27.74
CA VAL A 319 -15.49 -1.56 -27.23
C VAL A 319 -15.83 -1.13 -25.80
N ALA A 320 -14.83 -0.94 -24.94
CA ALA A 320 -15.03 -0.48 -23.57
C ALA A 320 -15.68 0.91 -23.52
N VAL A 321 -15.20 1.87 -24.32
CA VAL A 321 -15.79 3.21 -24.41
C VAL A 321 -17.22 3.15 -24.97
N ALA A 322 -17.50 2.28 -25.94
CA ALA A 322 -18.84 2.11 -26.50
C ALA A 322 -19.83 1.57 -25.47
N LEU A 323 -19.42 0.53 -24.73
CA LEU A 323 -20.20 -0.04 -23.63
C LEU A 323 -20.43 0.98 -22.52
N LEU A 324 -19.38 1.71 -22.12
CA LEU A 324 -19.48 2.77 -21.13
C LEU A 324 -20.48 3.84 -21.56
N THR A 325 -20.36 4.32 -22.80
CA THR A 325 -21.27 5.33 -23.37
C THR A 325 -22.71 4.85 -23.34
N PHE A 326 -22.95 3.60 -23.71
CA PHE A 326 -24.27 2.98 -23.66
C PHE A 326 -24.83 2.91 -22.23
N VAL A 327 -24.02 2.46 -21.27
CA VAL A 327 -24.41 2.40 -19.85
C VAL A 327 -24.74 3.78 -19.30
N ILE A 328 -23.91 4.79 -19.52
CA ILE A 328 -24.16 6.17 -19.06
C ILE A 328 -25.44 6.72 -19.72
N MET A 329 -25.68 6.42 -20.99
CA MET A 329 -26.92 6.77 -21.68
C MET A 329 -28.14 6.15 -21.01
N LEU A 330 -28.09 4.88 -20.60
CA LEU A 330 -29.16 4.22 -19.85
C LEU A 330 -29.38 4.86 -18.48
N VAL A 331 -28.30 5.07 -17.71
CA VAL A 331 -28.36 5.70 -16.38
C VAL A 331 -28.95 7.11 -16.47
N SER A 332 -28.59 7.89 -17.49
CA SER A 332 -29.13 9.24 -17.70
C SER A 332 -30.64 9.29 -17.95
N ARG A 333 -31.27 8.15 -18.31
CA ARG A 333 -32.73 8.06 -18.51
C ARG A 333 -33.50 7.82 -17.21
N ILE A 334 -32.83 7.35 -16.16
CA ILE A 334 -33.44 7.09 -14.84
C ILE A 334 -34.04 8.39 -14.30
N LYS A 335 -35.28 8.34 -13.79
CA LYS A 335 -36.06 9.53 -13.36
C LYS A 335 -35.28 10.43 -12.39
N TYR A 336 -34.55 9.83 -11.44
CA TYR A 336 -33.76 10.58 -10.47
C TYR A 336 -32.53 11.25 -11.11
N CYS A 337 -31.76 10.51 -11.91
CA CYS A 337 -30.60 11.05 -12.64
C CYS A 337 -31.02 12.17 -13.61
N ARG A 338 -32.16 12.01 -14.29
CA ARG A 338 -32.70 13.05 -15.16
C ARG A 338 -33.03 14.32 -14.38
N LYS A 339 -33.74 14.21 -13.25
CA LYS A 339 -34.01 15.35 -12.36
C LYS A 339 -32.73 16.04 -11.88
N LEU A 340 -31.68 15.26 -11.59
CA LEU A 340 -30.38 15.80 -11.19
C LEU A 340 -29.72 16.57 -12.33
N ILE A 341 -29.67 15.99 -13.54
CA ILE A 341 -29.15 16.65 -14.74
C ILE A 341 -29.93 17.94 -15.00
N ASP A 342 -31.26 17.90 -14.94
CA ASP A 342 -32.13 19.06 -15.18
C ASP A 342 -31.90 20.16 -14.13
N LYS A 343 -31.64 19.81 -12.87
CA LYS A 343 -31.33 20.77 -11.79
C LYS A 343 -30.04 21.56 -12.05
N PHE A 344 -29.03 20.93 -12.65
CA PHE A 344 -27.75 21.57 -12.98
C PHE A 344 -27.68 22.05 -14.44
N THR A 345 -28.76 21.94 -15.21
CA THR A 345 -28.81 22.38 -16.60
C THR A 345 -29.13 23.88 -16.66
N ILE A 346 -28.26 24.64 -17.31
CA ILE A 346 -28.46 26.07 -17.58
C ILE A 346 -29.41 26.19 -18.78
N LYS A 347 -30.66 26.62 -18.56
CA LYS A 347 -31.65 26.72 -19.65
C LYS A 347 -31.42 27.99 -20.46
N GLU A 348 -31.19 29.10 -19.76
CA GLU A 348 -30.89 30.41 -20.32
C GLU A 348 -29.56 30.92 -19.77
N PHE A 349 -28.82 31.71 -20.55
CA PHE A 349 -27.53 32.24 -20.11
C PHE A 349 -27.67 33.15 -18.87
N SER A 350 -28.82 33.82 -18.74
CA SER A 350 -29.22 34.61 -17.56
C SER A 350 -29.33 33.79 -16.28
N ASP A 351 -29.52 32.46 -16.36
CA ASP A 351 -29.56 31.59 -15.18
C ASP A 351 -28.22 31.55 -14.45
N LEU A 352 -27.10 31.94 -15.09
CA LEU A 352 -25.81 32.08 -14.43
C LEU A 352 -25.83 33.13 -13.31
N ALA A 353 -26.66 34.17 -13.43
CA ALA A 353 -26.83 35.17 -12.37
C ALA A 353 -27.47 34.57 -11.10
N LYS A 354 -28.18 33.45 -11.23
CA LYS A 354 -28.80 32.71 -10.12
C LYS A 354 -27.82 31.75 -9.44
N VAL A 355 -26.61 31.54 -9.98
CA VAL A 355 -25.63 30.58 -9.43
C VAL A 355 -25.22 30.94 -7.99
N PRO A 356 -24.93 32.20 -7.63
CA PRO A 356 -24.63 32.56 -6.23
C PRO A 356 -25.81 32.29 -5.29
N GLU A 357 -27.03 32.60 -5.71
CA GLU A 357 -28.25 32.33 -4.94
C GLU A 357 -28.47 30.82 -4.77
N PHE A 358 -28.29 30.05 -5.83
CA PHE A 358 -28.33 28.60 -5.81
C PHE A 358 -27.25 28.00 -4.91
N ALA A 359 -26.02 28.51 -4.95
CA ALA A 359 -24.93 28.07 -4.07
C ALA A 359 -25.26 28.39 -2.61
N LYS A 360 -25.77 29.60 -2.33
CA LYS A 360 -26.24 30.01 -1.00
C LYS A 360 -27.40 29.12 -0.53
N GLN A 361 -28.35 28.82 -1.41
CA GLN A 361 -29.46 27.91 -1.13
C GLN A 361 -28.95 26.50 -0.85
N MET A 362 -28.01 25.96 -1.64
CA MET A 362 -27.43 24.64 -1.40
C MET A 362 -26.68 24.59 -0.06
N LEU A 363 -25.90 25.62 0.27
CA LEU A 363 -25.25 25.73 1.58
C LEU A 363 -26.29 25.79 2.70
N HIS A 364 -27.33 26.61 2.54
CA HIS A 364 -28.41 26.75 3.52
C HIS A 364 -29.29 25.49 3.64
N GLU A 365 -29.49 24.72 2.59
CA GLU A 365 -30.24 23.46 2.65
C GLU A 365 -29.42 22.32 3.28
N ASN A 366 -28.09 22.38 3.15
CA ASN A 366 -27.18 21.29 3.55
C ASN A 366 -26.21 21.69 4.69
N TRP A 367 -26.38 22.85 5.34
CA TRP A 367 -25.42 23.34 6.35
C TRP A 367 -25.23 22.36 7.51
N ARG A 368 -26.25 21.58 7.85
CA ARG A 368 -26.19 20.57 8.92
C ARG A 368 -25.25 19.43 8.58
N ILE A 369 -25.30 18.90 7.35
CA ILE A 369 -24.36 17.84 6.95
C ILE A 369 -22.95 18.41 6.75
N LEU A 370 -22.84 19.65 6.27
CA LEU A 370 -21.56 20.37 6.20
C LEU A 370 -20.96 20.59 7.60
N LEU A 371 -21.79 20.90 8.60
CA LEU A 371 -21.38 20.98 10.00
C LEU A 371 -20.88 19.63 10.51
N VAL A 372 -21.56 18.52 10.20
CA VAL A 372 -21.10 17.17 10.58
C VAL A 372 -19.74 16.87 9.94
N ILE A 373 -19.56 17.18 8.65
CA ILE A 373 -18.28 17.00 7.95
C ILE A 373 -17.19 17.87 8.58
N PHE A 374 -17.51 19.13 8.91
CA PHE A 374 -16.58 20.04 9.58
C PHE A 374 -16.19 19.53 10.98
N CYS A 375 -17.16 19.08 11.79
CA CYS A 375 -16.89 18.43 13.07
C CYS A 375 -16.02 17.18 12.90
N GLY A 376 -16.32 16.35 11.89
CA GLY A 376 -15.50 15.20 11.55
C GLY A 376 -14.06 15.60 11.23
N LEU A 377 -13.85 16.59 10.37
CA LEU A 377 -12.53 17.13 10.05
C LEU A 377 -11.82 17.65 11.31
N LEU A 378 -12.50 18.48 12.10
CA LEU A 378 -11.94 19.09 13.30
C LEU A 378 -11.50 18.02 14.31
N PHE A 379 -12.40 17.11 14.69
CA PHE A 379 -12.10 16.14 15.74
C PHE A 379 -11.13 15.06 15.28
N THR A 380 -11.20 14.59 14.03
CA THR A 380 -10.21 13.63 13.52
C THR A 380 -8.83 14.24 13.36
N ALA A 381 -8.73 15.50 12.89
CA ALA A 381 -7.45 16.21 12.86
C ALA A 381 -6.89 16.40 14.27
N ILE A 382 -7.72 16.79 15.25
CA ILE A 382 -7.31 16.90 16.66
C ILE A 382 -6.82 15.55 17.19
N GLN A 383 -7.53 14.44 16.93
CA GLN A 383 -7.09 13.10 17.35
C GLN A 383 -5.70 12.76 16.80
N MET A 384 -5.46 13.00 15.51
CA MET A 384 -4.15 12.76 14.88
C MET A 384 -3.07 13.67 15.44
N ILE A 385 -3.35 14.96 15.64
CA ILE A 385 -2.40 15.90 16.26
C ILE A 385 -2.04 15.41 17.66
N ILE A 386 -3.03 15.06 18.47
CA ILE A 386 -2.83 14.61 19.85
C ILE A 386 -1.95 13.35 19.93
N THR A 387 -2.10 12.39 19.02
CA THR A 387 -1.20 11.22 19.01
C THR A 387 0.23 11.59 18.67
N TYR A 388 0.47 12.58 17.81
CA TYR A 388 1.82 13.12 17.55
C TYR A 388 2.39 13.92 18.72
N LEU A 389 1.55 14.62 19.49
CA LEU A 389 1.98 15.39 20.65
C LEU A 389 2.59 14.53 21.78
N THR A 390 2.39 13.20 21.72
CA THR A 390 3.00 12.25 22.66
C THR A 390 4.51 12.12 22.51
N ILE A 391 5.06 12.47 21.34
CA ILE A 391 6.50 12.34 21.02
C ILE A 391 7.15 13.62 20.52
N ARG A 392 6.36 14.62 20.13
CA ARG A 392 6.85 15.89 19.60
C ARG A 392 6.09 17.05 20.24
N SER A 393 6.77 18.17 20.45
CA SER A 393 6.08 19.41 20.82
C SER A 393 5.25 19.93 19.64
N PHE A 394 4.20 20.70 19.96
CA PHE A 394 3.36 21.33 18.95
C PHE A 394 4.20 22.23 18.01
N SER A 395 3.95 22.14 16.71
CA SER A 395 4.48 23.05 15.71
C SER A 395 3.51 23.21 14.55
N TRP A 396 3.56 24.33 13.85
CA TRP A 396 2.76 24.53 12.64
C TRP A 396 3.14 23.55 11.52
N ALA A 397 4.40 23.12 11.47
CA ALA A 397 4.88 22.11 10.54
C ALA A 397 4.16 20.76 10.75
N LEU A 398 3.87 20.36 12.00
CA LEU A 398 3.14 19.13 12.30
C LEU A 398 1.75 19.11 11.65
N ILE A 399 1.04 20.24 11.68
CA ILE A 399 -0.27 20.37 11.03
C ILE A 399 -0.09 20.18 9.52
N GLY A 400 0.89 20.86 8.93
CA GLY A 400 1.26 20.68 7.51
C GLY A 400 1.55 19.22 7.16
N ASP A 401 2.35 18.52 7.97
CA ASP A 401 2.69 17.11 7.76
C ASP A 401 1.46 16.20 7.73
N ILE A 402 0.48 16.41 8.62
CA ILE A 402 -0.77 15.62 8.64
C ILE A 402 -1.59 15.89 7.37
N PHE A 403 -1.75 17.17 6.98
CA PHE A 403 -2.54 17.54 5.82
C PHE A 403 -1.87 17.19 4.48
N ILE A 404 -0.54 17.02 4.44
CA ILE A 404 0.22 16.67 3.23
C ILE A 404 0.44 15.15 3.14
N ASN A 405 0.88 14.50 4.22
CA ASN A 405 1.30 13.11 4.19
C ASN A 405 0.18 12.13 4.58
N SER A 406 -0.84 12.59 5.32
CA SER A 406 -1.93 11.75 5.83
C SER A 406 -3.32 12.19 5.34
N THR A 407 -3.41 12.96 4.26
CA THR A 407 -4.67 13.53 3.75
C THR A 407 -5.72 12.44 3.48
N ASN A 408 -5.30 11.33 2.86
CA ASN A 408 -6.21 10.26 2.47
C ASN A 408 -6.77 9.53 3.70
N GLN A 409 -5.91 9.20 4.65
CA GLN A 409 -6.29 8.57 5.91
C GLN A 409 -7.21 9.49 6.72
N LEU A 410 -6.92 10.79 6.74
CA LEU A 410 -7.80 11.79 7.35
C LEU A 410 -9.19 11.79 6.70
N ILE A 411 -9.28 11.80 5.37
CA ILE A 411 -10.57 11.73 4.65
C ILE A 411 -11.34 10.46 5.03
N LEU A 412 -10.68 9.30 5.11
CA LEU A 412 -11.33 8.05 5.47
C LEU A 412 -11.84 8.08 6.93
N ASN A 413 -11.08 8.65 7.87
CA ASN A 413 -11.57 8.88 9.23
C ASN A 413 -12.79 9.82 9.26
N ILE A 414 -12.83 10.86 8.43
CA ILE A 414 -13.99 11.76 8.32
C ILE A 414 -15.21 11.00 7.79
N ILE A 415 -15.04 10.14 6.78
CA ILE A 415 -16.13 9.29 6.26
C ILE A 415 -16.67 8.39 7.39
N ILE A 416 -15.79 7.75 8.16
CA ILE A 416 -16.18 6.91 9.31
C ILE A 416 -16.92 7.74 10.37
N PHE A 417 -16.45 8.94 10.68
CA PHE A 417 -17.13 9.86 11.61
C PHE A 417 -18.54 10.22 11.13
N VAL A 418 -18.68 10.60 9.86
CA VAL A 418 -19.97 10.96 9.25
C VAL A 418 -20.91 9.75 9.24
N PHE A 419 -20.44 8.57 8.89
CA PHE A 419 -21.27 7.36 8.83
C PHE A 419 -21.67 6.88 10.23
N PHE A 420 -20.79 7.03 11.23
CA PHE A 420 -21.12 6.79 12.62
C PHE A 420 -22.18 7.78 13.13
N PHE A 421 -22.06 9.06 12.76
CA PHE A 421 -23.12 10.05 13.00
C PHE A 421 -24.44 9.65 12.32
N LEU A 422 -24.45 9.23 11.06
CA LEU A 422 -25.67 8.80 10.36
C LEU A 422 -26.33 7.59 11.03
N LEU A 423 -25.54 6.64 11.53
CA LEU A 423 -26.03 5.53 12.33
C LEU A 423 -26.74 6.03 13.59
N LEU A 424 -26.07 6.85 14.42
CA LEU A 424 -26.65 7.41 15.63
C LEU A 424 -27.87 8.29 15.35
N PHE A 425 -27.82 9.08 14.29
CA PHE A 425 -28.94 9.92 13.86
C PHE A 425 -30.14 9.09 13.43
N SER A 426 -29.93 7.94 12.76
CA SER A 426 -31.02 7.01 12.41
C SER A 426 -31.69 6.39 13.65
N LEU A 427 -30.92 6.13 14.71
CA LEU A 427 -31.38 5.55 15.96
C LEU A 427 -32.10 6.59 16.84
N ILE A 428 -31.49 7.75 17.05
CA ILE A 428 -31.99 8.81 17.95
C ILE A 428 -33.06 9.68 17.26
N ASN A 429 -32.99 9.81 15.92
CA ASN A 429 -33.86 10.68 15.10
C ASN A 429 -33.83 12.16 15.52
N ARG A 430 -32.75 12.60 16.17
CA ARG A 430 -32.52 14.00 16.56
C ARG A 430 -31.09 14.39 16.22
N PHE A 431 -30.95 15.48 15.47
CA PHE A 431 -29.67 15.89 14.88
C PHE A 431 -28.63 16.26 15.95
N TRP A 432 -28.98 17.17 16.87
CA TRP A 432 -28.02 17.68 17.85
C TRP A 432 -27.56 16.63 18.87
N PRO A 433 -28.45 15.82 19.46
CA PRO A 433 -28.01 14.72 20.32
C PRO A 433 -27.11 13.74 19.60
N ALA A 434 -27.41 13.37 18.35
CA ALA A 434 -26.55 12.49 17.58
C ALA A 434 -25.17 13.13 17.33
N LEU A 435 -25.11 14.39 16.89
CA LEU A 435 -23.84 15.07 16.59
C LEU A 435 -22.98 15.25 17.82
N VAL A 436 -23.58 15.70 18.93
CA VAL A 436 -22.89 15.88 20.21
C VAL A 436 -22.38 14.55 20.73
N PHE A 437 -23.16 13.47 20.63
CA PHE A 437 -22.74 12.16 21.07
C PHE A 437 -21.58 11.60 20.21
N THR A 438 -21.67 11.69 18.88
CA THR A 438 -20.57 11.34 17.96
C THR A 438 -19.29 12.12 18.31
N SER A 439 -19.42 13.44 18.50
CA SER A 439 -18.30 14.32 18.82
C SER A 439 -17.70 14.00 20.19
N GLY A 440 -18.55 13.76 21.20
CA GLY A 440 -18.14 13.38 22.54
C GLY A 440 -17.35 12.07 22.58
N ILE A 441 -17.79 11.06 21.84
CA ILE A 441 -17.05 9.80 21.66
C ILE A 441 -15.69 10.07 21.01
N SER A 442 -15.64 10.90 19.97
CA SER A 442 -14.38 11.22 19.29
C SER A 442 -13.40 11.96 20.21
N ILE A 443 -13.86 12.93 21.00
CA ILE A 443 -13.05 13.61 22.02
C ILE A 443 -12.54 12.61 23.06
N PHE A 444 -13.43 11.74 23.58
CA PHE A 444 -13.06 10.72 24.55
C PHE A 444 -11.96 9.80 24.02
N ILE A 445 -12.09 9.30 22.79
CA ILE A 445 -11.06 8.49 22.13
C ILE A 445 -9.74 9.28 22.05
N GLY A 446 -9.77 10.54 21.59
CA GLY A 446 -8.56 11.36 21.47
C GLY A 446 -7.82 11.53 22.80
N VAL A 447 -8.55 11.80 23.89
CA VAL A 447 -7.98 11.93 25.23
C VAL A 447 -7.45 10.59 25.74
N ALA A 448 -8.21 9.52 25.60
CA ALA A 448 -7.80 8.18 26.05
C ALA A 448 -6.55 7.70 25.29
N GLU A 449 -6.45 7.97 23.99
CA GLU A 449 -5.27 7.69 23.16
C GLU A 449 -4.05 8.48 23.64
N PHE A 450 -4.18 9.79 23.89
CA PHE A 450 -3.09 10.59 24.44
C PHE A 450 -2.52 9.99 25.71
N LEU A 451 -3.41 9.66 26.66
CA LEU A 451 -3.04 9.16 27.96
C LEU A 451 -2.37 7.79 27.84
N LYS A 452 -2.96 6.88 27.05
CA LYS A 452 -2.42 5.53 26.89
C LYS A 452 -1.07 5.54 26.18
N ILE A 453 -0.95 6.26 25.06
CA ILE A 453 0.30 6.36 24.29
C ILE A 453 1.38 7.07 25.12
N SER A 454 1.06 8.14 25.86
CA SER A 454 2.07 8.83 26.68
C SER A 454 2.60 7.95 27.83
N LEU A 455 1.75 7.08 28.39
CA LEU A 455 2.12 6.21 29.50
C LEU A 455 2.77 4.89 29.07
N ARG A 456 2.38 4.35 27.90
CA ARG A 456 2.71 2.99 27.48
C ARG A 456 3.28 2.88 26.06
N ASP A 457 3.28 3.97 25.28
CA ASP A 457 3.66 4.01 23.86
C ASP A 457 2.92 2.92 23.06
N GLU A 458 1.60 2.81 23.33
CA GLU A 458 0.67 1.87 22.71
C GLU A 458 -0.72 2.54 22.62
N PRO A 459 -1.43 2.47 21.47
CA PRO A 459 -2.75 3.04 21.30
C PRO A 459 -3.83 2.14 21.91
N ILE A 460 -5.09 2.54 21.85
CA ILE A 460 -6.20 1.68 22.26
C ILE A 460 -6.36 0.55 21.23
N LEU A 461 -6.42 -0.67 21.71
CA LEU A 461 -6.57 -1.88 20.92
C LEU A 461 -7.86 -2.62 21.32
N PRO A 462 -8.46 -3.45 20.45
CA PRO A 462 -9.66 -4.22 20.78
C PRO A 462 -9.51 -5.09 22.04
N ALA A 463 -8.30 -5.58 22.33
CA ALA A 463 -7.99 -6.31 23.56
C ALA A 463 -8.31 -5.52 24.84
N ASP A 464 -8.22 -4.19 24.81
CA ASP A 464 -8.52 -3.33 25.97
C ASP A 464 -10.02 -3.32 26.32
N LEU A 465 -10.90 -3.57 25.35
CA LEU A 465 -12.35 -3.67 25.59
C LEU A 465 -12.71 -4.92 26.41
N SER A 466 -11.91 -5.99 26.31
CA SER A 466 -12.07 -7.16 27.19
C SER A 466 -11.71 -6.85 28.65
N MET A 467 -10.96 -5.77 28.88
CA MET A 467 -10.57 -5.26 30.19
C MET A 467 -11.48 -4.11 30.69
N VAL A 468 -12.70 -3.97 30.16
CA VAL A 468 -13.70 -2.99 30.65
C VAL A 468 -14.01 -3.18 32.14
N THR A 469 -13.78 -4.35 32.72
CA THR A 469 -13.84 -4.56 34.18
C THR A 469 -12.69 -3.88 34.95
N ALA A 470 -11.65 -3.40 34.27
CA ALA A 470 -10.49 -2.69 34.82
C ALA A 470 -10.59 -1.16 34.73
N PHE A 471 -11.75 -0.59 34.37
CA PHE A 471 -11.98 0.87 34.39
C PHE A 471 -11.60 1.50 35.75
N GLY A 472 -11.79 0.76 36.85
CA GLY A 472 -11.38 1.18 38.19
C GLY A 472 -9.86 1.27 38.39
N GLU A 473 -9.05 0.48 37.68
CA GLU A 473 -7.59 0.58 37.72
C GLU A 473 -7.08 1.72 36.85
N ILE A 474 -7.67 1.91 35.66
CA ILE A 474 -7.33 3.02 34.76
C ILE A 474 -7.65 4.36 35.43
N ALA A 475 -8.83 4.48 36.06
CA ALA A 475 -9.20 5.69 36.82
C ALA A 475 -8.21 6.01 37.94
N LYS A 476 -7.64 5.00 38.61
CA LYS A 476 -6.60 5.18 39.64
C LYS A 476 -5.24 5.62 39.08
N MET A 477 -4.97 5.38 37.80
CA MET A 477 -3.75 5.81 37.11
C MET A 477 -3.86 7.23 36.54
N LEU A 478 -5.07 7.77 36.45
CA LEU A 478 -5.32 9.12 35.95
C LEU A 478 -5.28 10.14 37.08
N ASN A 479 -4.77 11.33 36.77
CA ASN A 479 -4.88 12.45 37.69
C ASN A 479 -6.38 12.74 37.94
N PRO A 480 -6.86 12.83 39.20
CA PRO A 480 -8.26 13.13 39.51
C PRO A 480 -8.81 14.36 38.79
N ILE A 481 -7.95 15.35 38.51
CA ILE A 481 -8.29 16.55 37.73
C ILE A 481 -8.78 16.18 36.32
N ILE A 482 -8.15 15.20 35.66
CA ILE A 482 -8.54 14.76 34.32
C ILE A 482 -9.95 14.15 34.33
N ILE A 483 -10.28 13.38 35.37
CA ILE A 483 -11.61 12.77 35.53
C ILE A 483 -12.67 13.85 35.76
N VAL A 484 -12.38 14.83 36.63
CA VAL A 484 -13.28 15.96 36.89
C VAL A 484 -13.49 16.81 35.63
N VAL A 485 -12.42 17.13 34.90
CA VAL A 485 -12.49 17.87 33.64
C VAL A 485 -13.30 17.11 32.60
N ALA A 486 -13.08 15.80 32.45
CA ALA A 486 -13.86 14.97 31.53
C ALA A 486 -15.36 14.94 31.91
N GLY A 487 -15.67 14.86 33.21
CA GLY A 487 -17.05 14.96 33.72
C GLY A 487 -17.70 16.31 33.43
N ILE A 488 -16.98 17.42 33.63
CA ILE A 488 -17.45 18.78 33.30
C ILE A 488 -17.71 18.90 31.79
N VAL A 489 -16.78 18.44 30.95
CA VAL A 489 -16.94 18.45 29.49
C VAL A 489 -18.18 17.66 29.07
N LEU A 490 -18.40 16.47 29.66
CA LEU A 490 -19.59 15.66 29.38
C LEU A 490 -20.89 16.39 29.77
N ILE A 491 -20.94 17.02 30.95
CA ILE A 491 -22.09 17.81 31.39
C ILE A 491 -22.34 18.98 30.43
N LEU A 492 -21.29 19.71 30.04
CA LEU A 492 -21.38 20.81 29.08
C LEU A 492 -21.89 20.34 27.72
N LEU A 493 -21.44 19.18 27.23
CA LEU A 493 -21.93 18.58 25.98
C LEU A 493 -23.43 18.23 26.10
N ILE A 494 -23.88 17.65 27.21
CA ILE A 494 -25.30 17.34 27.44
C ILE A 494 -26.16 18.61 27.48
N ILE A 495 -25.73 19.64 28.22
CA ILE A 495 -26.42 20.93 28.30
C ILE A 495 -26.46 21.58 26.93
N ALA A 496 -25.34 21.62 26.21
CA ALA A 496 -25.27 22.15 24.84
C ALA A 496 -26.21 21.40 23.90
N SER A 497 -26.26 20.07 23.96
CA SER A 497 -27.19 19.24 23.19
C SER A 497 -28.65 19.61 23.45
N PHE A 498 -29.03 19.79 24.72
CA PHE A 498 -30.39 20.18 25.10
C PHE A 498 -30.76 21.59 24.59
N ILE A 499 -29.86 22.57 24.79
CA ILE A 499 -30.05 23.95 24.32
C ILE A 499 -30.16 23.99 22.79
N LEU A 500 -29.20 23.37 22.08
CA LEU A 500 -29.17 23.33 20.62
C LEU A 500 -30.40 22.60 20.06
N GLN A 501 -30.83 21.50 20.66
CA GLN A 501 -32.05 20.80 20.25
C GLN A 501 -33.31 21.67 20.48
N ARG A 502 -33.37 22.45 21.56
CA ARG A 502 -34.50 23.33 21.85
C ARG A 502 -34.58 24.52 20.87
N HIS A 503 -33.44 25.13 20.53
CA HIS A 503 -33.42 26.34 19.69
C HIS A 503 -33.29 26.05 18.19
N LEU A 504 -32.65 24.94 17.80
CA LEU A 504 -32.28 24.64 16.42
C LEU A 504 -32.75 23.25 15.96
N GLY A 505 -33.59 22.56 16.73
CA GLY A 505 -34.06 21.19 16.47
C GLY A 505 -35.17 21.04 15.41
N GLY A 506 -35.58 22.13 14.75
CA GLY A 506 -36.61 22.11 13.71
C GLY A 506 -36.20 21.32 12.46
N MET A 507 -37.11 20.48 11.96
CA MET A 507 -37.07 19.77 10.67
C MET A 507 -35.91 18.79 10.45
N TYR A 508 -36.11 17.53 10.82
CA TYR A 508 -35.71 16.31 10.08
C TYR A 508 -36.30 15.11 10.86
N HIS A 509 -37.61 14.88 10.70
CA HIS A 509 -38.21 13.64 11.17
C HIS A 509 -38.21 12.67 9.99
N HIS A 510 -37.29 11.72 10.01
CA HIS A 510 -37.31 10.65 9.02
C HIS A 510 -38.38 9.64 9.40
N SER A 511 -39.11 9.17 8.39
CA SER A 511 -40.02 8.03 8.57
C SER A 511 -39.23 6.81 9.04
N TRP A 512 -39.89 5.92 9.79
CA TRP A 512 -39.28 4.69 10.29
C TRP A 512 -38.58 3.89 9.18
N CYS A 513 -39.22 3.78 8.01
CA CYS A 513 -38.64 3.10 6.85
C CYS A 513 -37.28 3.68 6.42
N ARG A 514 -37.16 5.01 6.30
CA ARG A 514 -35.88 5.66 5.95
C ARG A 514 -34.82 5.43 7.02
N ARG A 515 -35.21 5.53 8.30
CA ARG A 515 -34.30 5.30 9.43
C ARG A 515 -33.76 3.87 9.42
N SER A 516 -34.63 2.88 9.25
CA SER A 516 -34.23 1.46 9.20
C SER A 516 -33.31 1.19 8.02
N ILE A 517 -33.61 1.73 6.83
CA ILE A 517 -32.73 1.59 5.65
C ILE A 517 -31.34 2.20 5.94
N THR A 518 -31.29 3.42 6.48
CA THR A 518 -30.01 4.05 6.84
C THR A 518 -29.25 3.25 7.89
N ALA A 519 -29.92 2.80 8.95
CA ALA A 519 -29.31 1.97 10.00
C ALA A 519 -28.71 0.69 9.43
N VAL A 520 -29.47 -0.05 8.60
CA VAL A 520 -29.01 -1.29 7.97
C VAL A 520 -27.83 -1.03 7.04
N LEU A 521 -27.86 0.03 6.23
CA LEU A 521 -26.73 0.40 5.36
C LEU A 521 -25.48 0.76 6.16
N MET A 522 -25.61 1.50 7.26
CA MET A 522 -24.46 1.84 8.11
C MET A 522 -23.93 0.60 8.86
N LEU A 523 -24.80 -0.28 9.34
CA LEU A 523 -24.39 -1.56 9.96
C LEU A 523 -23.67 -2.46 8.96
N PHE A 524 -24.15 -2.54 7.71
CA PHE A 524 -23.46 -3.25 6.63
C PHE A 524 -22.10 -2.62 6.28
N PHE A 525 -22.00 -1.29 6.29
CA PHE A 525 -20.72 -0.61 6.14
C PHE A 525 -19.75 -0.98 7.27
N PHE A 526 -20.19 -0.90 8.53
CA PHE A 526 -19.35 -1.19 9.69
C PHE A 526 -18.99 -2.68 9.82
N SER A 527 -19.81 -3.61 9.33
CA SER A 527 -19.45 -5.04 9.30
C SER A 527 -18.22 -5.32 8.43
N GLY A 528 -17.93 -4.46 7.45
CA GLY A 528 -16.70 -4.49 6.66
C GLY A 528 -15.43 -4.32 7.49
N SER A 529 -15.50 -3.73 8.68
CA SER A 529 -14.36 -3.55 9.59
C SER A 529 -13.71 -4.87 10.01
N PHE A 530 -14.46 -5.97 10.02
CA PHE A 530 -13.93 -7.31 10.34
C PHE A 530 -13.20 -7.99 9.18
N TRP A 531 -13.18 -7.36 8.00
CA TRP A 531 -12.61 -7.92 6.77
C TRP A 531 -11.46 -7.07 6.21
N VAL A 532 -11.06 -5.98 6.88
CA VAL A 532 -10.02 -5.04 6.38
C VAL A 532 -8.65 -5.68 6.16
N ASN A 533 -8.34 -6.77 6.87
CA ASN A 533 -7.10 -7.52 6.73
C ASN A 533 -7.21 -8.73 5.78
N HIS A 534 -8.41 -9.01 5.25
CA HIS A 534 -8.62 -10.14 4.34
C HIS A 534 -8.29 -9.67 2.92
N GLU A 535 -7.26 -10.28 2.32
CA GLU A 535 -6.87 -10.00 0.94
C GLU A 535 -8.08 -10.07 -0.02
N ASN A 536 -8.09 -9.19 -1.00
CA ASN A 536 -9.12 -9.10 -2.06
C ASN A 536 -10.54 -8.73 -1.58
N SER A 537 -10.74 -8.52 -0.28
CA SER A 537 -12.02 -8.01 0.24
C SER A 537 -12.20 -6.53 -0.12
N LEU A 538 -13.44 -6.08 -0.31
CA LEU A 538 -13.74 -4.68 -0.60
C LEU A 538 -13.20 -3.71 0.49
N PRO A 539 -13.35 -3.99 1.80
CA PRO A 539 -12.77 -3.13 2.85
C PRO A 539 -11.24 -3.04 2.79
N HIS A 540 -10.55 -4.14 2.49
CA HIS A 540 -9.09 -4.15 2.30
C HIS A 540 -8.67 -3.26 1.12
N ILE A 541 -9.37 -3.38 -0.01
CA ILE A 541 -9.13 -2.56 -1.21
C ILE A 541 -9.35 -1.07 -0.91
N ILE A 542 -10.39 -0.73 -0.14
CA ILE A 542 -10.65 0.64 0.31
C ILE A 542 -9.52 1.14 1.21
N PHE A 543 -9.12 0.39 2.24
CA PHE A 543 -8.05 0.78 3.16
C PHE A 543 -6.74 1.04 2.40
N LYS A 544 -6.37 0.13 1.48
CA LYS A 544 -5.19 0.29 0.63
C LYS A 544 -5.30 1.51 -0.29
N GLY A 545 -6.46 1.74 -0.91
CA GLY A 545 -6.69 2.88 -1.80
C GLY A 545 -6.59 4.23 -1.08
N PHE A 546 -7.00 4.29 0.19
CA PHE A 546 -6.83 5.46 1.07
C PHE A 546 -5.46 5.52 1.77
N GLY A 547 -4.53 4.62 1.44
CA GLY A 547 -3.16 4.63 1.97
C GLY A 547 -3.05 4.24 3.44
N VAL A 548 -4.04 3.54 4.01
CA VAL A 548 -3.97 3.06 5.39
C VAL A 548 -2.81 2.07 5.52
N SER A 549 -1.85 2.38 6.38
CA SER A 549 -0.65 1.56 6.58
C SER A 549 -0.89 0.52 7.67
N VAL A 550 -0.65 -0.75 7.37
CA VAL A 550 -0.74 -1.81 8.37
C VAL A 550 0.54 -1.82 9.21
N GLN A 551 0.44 -1.32 10.45
CA GLN A 551 1.58 -1.13 11.37
C GLN A 551 1.45 -2.03 12.62
N PHE A 552 1.28 -3.34 12.44
CA PHE A 552 1.06 -4.24 13.59
C PHE A 552 2.25 -4.34 14.55
N PHE A 553 3.46 -4.06 14.08
CA PHE A 553 4.69 -4.09 14.86
C PHE A 553 4.93 -2.82 15.69
N ASP A 554 4.41 -1.68 15.23
CA ASP A 554 4.48 -0.37 15.89
C ASP A 554 3.10 0.29 15.88
N GLN A 555 2.28 -0.15 16.84
CA GLN A 555 0.89 0.26 16.96
C GLN A 555 0.76 1.77 17.22
N ALA A 556 1.68 2.37 17.98
CA ALA A 556 1.66 3.79 18.30
C ALA A 556 1.96 4.65 17.07
N ASN A 557 2.95 4.25 16.26
CA ASN A 557 3.17 4.89 14.96
C ASN A 557 1.99 4.68 14.00
N GLY A 558 1.38 3.49 14.00
CA GLY A 558 0.14 3.23 13.26
C GLY A 558 -0.99 4.20 13.60
N ALA A 559 -1.22 4.47 14.88
CA ALA A 559 -2.22 5.45 15.34
C ALA A 559 -1.87 6.90 14.95
N ARG A 560 -0.59 7.25 14.86
CA ARG A 560 -0.11 8.56 14.38
C ARG A 560 -0.30 8.72 12.86
N ALA A 561 0.06 7.69 12.09
CA ALA A 561 0.00 7.72 10.63
C ALA A 561 -1.43 7.59 10.07
N ASN A 562 -2.22 6.67 10.62
CA ASN A 562 -3.57 6.36 10.13
C ASN A 562 -4.67 7.12 10.87
N GLY A 563 -4.38 7.61 12.07
CA GLY A 563 -5.40 8.02 13.04
C GLY A 563 -5.87 6.84 13.91
N PRO A 564 -6.27 7.11 15.17
CA PRO A 564 -6.60 6.06 16.14
C PRO A 564 -7.72 5.11 15.70
N ILE A 565 -8.76 5.63 15.05
CA ILE A 565 -9.94 4.81 14.68
C ILE A 565 -9.57 3.79 13.61
N LEU A 566 -8.84 4.20 12.57
CA LEU A 566 -8.36 3.27 11.54
C LEU A 566 -7.37 2.25 12.11
N GLN A 567 -6.50 2.68 13.03
CA GLN A 567 -5.58 1.75 13.71
C GLN A 567 -6.33 0.73 14.58
N PHE A 568 -7.38 1.15 15.27
CA PHE A 568 -8.24 0.25 16.03
C PHE A 568 -8.93 -0.78 15.11
N ILE A 569 -9.48 -0.32 13.98
CA ILE A 569 -10.14 -1.19 12.98
C ILE A 569 -9.15 -2.21 12.40
N ASN A 570 -7.91 -1.84 12.12
CA ASN A 570 -6.88 -2.78 11.67
C ASN A 570 -6.68 -3.95 12.65
N ASN A 571 -6.98 -3.78 13.94
CA ASN A 571 -6.80 -4.82 14.95
C ASN A 571 -8.09 -5.60 15.29
N LEU A 572 -9.22 -5.35 14.60
CA LEU A 572 -10.51 -6.02 14.88
C LEU A 572 -10.62 -7.44 14.32
N ASP A 573 -9.94 -7.74 13.22
CA ASP A 573 -9.92 -9.08 12.66
C ASP A 573 -8.94 -9.96 13.45
N VAL A 574 -9.47 -10.96 14.15
CA VAL A 574 -8.71 -11.84 15.06
C VAL A 574 -8.80 -13.30 14.61
N LYS A 575 -8.80 -13.59 13.31
CA LYS A 575 -8.64 -14.98 12.87
C LYS A 575 -7.22 -15.45 13.23
N ILE A 576 -7.10 -16.32 14.24
CA ILE A 576 -5.78 -16.75 14.74
C ILE A 576 -5.21 -17.91 13.91
N MET A 577 -5.99 -18.97 13.74
CA MET A 577 -5.59 -20.20 13.06
C MET A 577 -6.84 -20.95 12.59
N ASP A 578 -6.77 -21.60 11.41
CA ASP A 578 -7.86 -22.48 10.95
C ASP A 578 -7.98 -23.71 11.85
N LYS A 579 -9.21 -24.07 12.22
CA LYS A 579 -9.50 -25.24 13.07
C LYS A 579 -9.09 -26.53 12.35
N PRO A 580 -8.08 -27.28 12.85
CA PRO A 580 -7.71 -28.55 12.25
C PRO A 580 -8.83 -29.58 12.37
N ALA A 581 -8.98 -30.43 11.35
CA ALA A 581 -9.95 -31.51 11.36
C ALA A 581 -9.74 -32.43 12.58
N GLY A 582 -10.82 -32.83 13.25
CA GLY A 582 -10.77 -33.74 14.41
C GLY A 582 -10.29 -33.10 15.73
N TYR A 583 -10.26 -31.78 15.84
CA TYR A 583 -10.02 -31.11 17.13
C TYR A 583 -11.15 -31.40 18.14
N SER A 584 -10.82 -32.12 19.21
CA SER A 584 -11.68 -32.40 20.36
C SER A 584 -10.83 -32.55 21.63
N LYS A 585 -11.46 -32.50 22.81
CA LYS A 585 -10.80 -32.69 24.10
C LYS A 585 -10.12 -34.05 24.19
N GLU A 586 -10.81 -35.10 23.75
CA GLU A 586 -10.36 -36.50 23.77
C GLU A 586 -9.13 -36.67 22.88
N LYS A 587 -9.13 -36.01 21.70
CA LYS A 587 -8.00 -36.08 20.77
C LYS A 587 -6.76 -35.41 21.35
N ILE A 588 -6.90 -34.23 21.95
CA ILE A 588 -5.80 -33.53 22.63
C ILE A 588 -5.28 -34.36 23.79
N GLN A 589 -6.15 -34.95 24.62
CA GLN A 589 -5.74 -35.81 25.73
C GLN A 589 -4.97 -37.06 25.27
N ALA A 590 -5.40 -37.70 24.18
CA ALA A 590 -4.67 -38.82 23.60
C ALA A 590 -3.25 -38.43 23.12
N ILE A 591 -3.10 -37.23 22.56
CA ILE A 591 -1.80 -36.68 22.16
C ILE A 591 -0.92 -36.42 23.40
N MET A 592 -1.46 -35.77 24.44
CA MET A 592 -0.74 -35.52 25.70
C MET A 592 -0.20 -36.82 26.30
N THR A 593 -1.06 -37.84 26.48
CA THR A 593 -0.65 -39.14 27.04
C THR A 593 0.43 -39.84 26.20
N LYS A 594 0.39 -39.70 24.86
CA LYS A 594 1.43 -40.23 23.97
C LYS A 594 2.78 -39.56 24.25
N TYR A 595 2.80 -38.24 24.40
CA TYR A 595 4.03 -37.49 24.62
C TYR A 595 4.53 -37.53 26.07
N ASP A 596 3.66 -37.83 27.05
CA ASP A 596 4.07 -38.18 28.41
C ASP A 596 4.98 -39.42 28.41
N ARG A 597 4.54 -40.49 27.73
CA ARG A 597 5.36 -41.70 27.55
C ARG A 597 6.63 -41.41 26.76
N LYS A 598 6.56 -40.52 25.75
CA LYS A 598 7.72 -40.19 24.93
C LYS A 598 8.77 -39.39 25.71
N ALA A 599 8.35 -38.46 26.57
CA ALA A 599 9.24 -37.77 27.49
C ALA A 599 9.94 -38.76 28.43
N GLY A 600 9.20 -39.70 29.02
CA GLY A 600 9.79 -40.78 29.82
C GLY A 600 10.85 -41.58 29.06
N SER A 601 10.63 -41.87 27.77
CA SER A 601 11.62 -42.55 26.92
C SER A 601 12.86 -41.70 26.63
N ILE A 602 12.72 -40.39 26.39
CA ILE A 602 13.85 -39.48 26.15
C ILE A 602 14.66 -39.29 27.45
N ASN A 603 13.97 -39.18 28.57
CA ASN A 603 14.59 -38.94 29.88
C ASN A 603 15.35 -40.14 30.44
N LYS A 604 15.29 -41.32 29.80
CA LYS A 604 16.18 -42.45 30.11
C LYS A 604 17.63 -42.18 29.68
N THR A 605 17.84 -41.37 28.65
CA THR A 605 19.18 -41.06 28.13
C THR A 605 19.65 -39.66 28.54
N ARG A 606 18.73 -38.72 28.76
CA ARG A 606 19.02 -37.38 29.29
C ARG A 606 19.17 -37.41 30.80
N LYS A 607 20.39 -37.13 31.28
CA LYS A 607 20.75 -37.31 32.70
C LYS A 607 20.61 -36.03 33.54
N ASN A 608 20.70 -34.86 32.92
CA ASN A 608 20.76 -33.60 33.65
C ASN A 608 19.35 -33.04 33.93
N THR A 609 19.22 -32.30 35.04
CA THR A 609 18.10 -31.40 35.31
C THR A 609 18.53 -29.96 35.06
N LEU A 610 17.60 -29.01 35.02
CA LEU A 610 17.92 -27.59 34.87
C LEU A 610 18.46 -26.93 36.16
N ASP A 611 18.59 -27.70 37.24
CA ASP A 611 19.05 -27.17 38.53
C ASP A 611 20.45 -26.58 38.40
N ASN A 612 20.61 -25.34 38.86
CA ASN A 612 21.84 -24.53 38.74
C ASN A 612 22.34 -24.30 37.31
N GLN A 613 21.54 -24.62 36.28
CA GLN A 613 21.87 -24.32 34.89
C GLN A 613 21.43 -22.91 34.49
N THR A 614 22.18 -22.31 33.56
CA THR A 614 21.78 -21.08 32.88
C THR A 614 21.60 -21.35 31.40
N VAL A 615 20.42 -21.10 30.86
CA VAL A 615 20.18 -21.12 29.42
C VAL A 615 20.05 -19.69 28.90
N ILE A 616 20.77 -19.37 27.84
CA ILE A 616 20.80 -18.03 27.25
C ILE A 616 20.38 -18.14 25.79
N PHE A 617 19.30 -17.47 25.43
CA PHE A 617 18.94 -17.25 24.04
C PHE A 617 19.45 -15.88 23.62
N VAL A 618 20.21 -15.84 22.53
CA VAL A 618 20.73 -14.62 21.93
C VAL A 618 20.18 -14.50 20.53
N LEU A 619 19.26 -13.57 20.36
CA LEU A 619 18.84 -13.07 19.07
C LEU A 619 19.81 -11.97 18.64
N SER A 620 20.63 -12.28 17.63
CA SER A 620 21.57 -11.36 17.01
C SER A 620 20.92 -10.64 15.84
N GLU A 621 20.52 -9.40 16.06
CA GLU A 621 19.75 -8.57 15.12
C GLU A 621 20.36 -8.57 13.73
N SER A 622 19.53 -8.90 12.74
CA SER A 622 19.83 -8.95 11.31
C SER A 622 21.09 -9.75 10.94
N PHE A 623 21.61 -10.63 11.81
CA PHE A 623 22.90 -11.28 11.58
C PHE A 623 22.78 -12.44 10.58
N SER A 624 23.46 -12.32 9.45
CA SER A 624 23.60 -13.40 8.47
C SER A 624 24.95 -13.28 7.77
N ASN A 625 25.53 -14.42 7.38
CA ASN A 625 26.77 -14.43 6.61
C ASN A 625 26.59 -13.74 5.24
N PRO A 626 27.25 -12.59 5.00
CA PRO A 626 27.14 -11.89 3.73
C PRO A 626 27.62 -12.71 2.52
N ASN A 627 28.53 -13.67 2.72
CA ASN A 627 29.02 -14.55 1.66
C ASN A 627 28.03 -15.65 1.24
N ARG A 628 26.89 -15.83 1.95
CA ARG A 628 25.81 -16.72 1.50
C ARG A 628 24.76 -16.04 0.64
N VAL A 629 24.78 -14.72 0.55
CA VAL A 629 23.85 -13.97 -0.31
C VAL A 629 24.18 -14.30 -1.78
N PRO A 630 23.20 -14.80 -2.57
CA PRO A 630 23.42 -15.12 -3.96
C PRO A 630 23.97 -13.94 -4.76
N LYS A 631 24.96 -14.19 -5.62
CA LYS A 631 25.65 -13.17 -6.44
C LYS A 631 26.37 -12.08 -5.63
N MET A 632 26.75 -12.34 -4.38
CA MET A 632 27.61 -11.46 -3.58
C MET A 632 28.85 -12.19 -3.08
N LYS A 633 29.98 -11.49 -3.01
CA LYS A 633 31.21 -11.98 -2.40
C LYS A 633 31.86 -10.87 -1.59
N VAL A 634 32.32 -11.22 -0.39
CA VAL A 634 32.98 -10.34 0.58
C VAL A 634 34.34 -10.93 0.94
N SER A 635 35.40 -10.13 0.78
CA SER A 635 36.77 -10.49 1.15
C SER A 635 37.45 -9.37 1.95
N PRO A 636 38.17 -9.68 3.05
CA PRO A 636 38.27 -11.00 3.71
C PRO A 636 36.93 -11.43 4.37
N ASN A 637 36.84 -12.66 4.88
CA ASN A 637 35.64 -13.14 5.59
C ASN A 637 35.30 -12.20 6.78
N PRO A 638 34.09 -11.61 6.84
CA PRO A 638 33.72 -10.69 7.91
C PRO A 638 33.44 -11.38 9.25
N MET A 639 33.23 -12.70 9.27
CA MET A 639 32.87 -13.46 10.48
C MET A 639 33.79 -14.67 10.73
N PRO A 640 35.12 -14.45 10.85
CA PRO A 640 36.09 -15.52 10.95
C PRO A 640 35.94 -16.35 12.24
N TYR A 641 35.56 -15.75 13.37
CA TYR A 641 35.42 -16.49 14.63
C TYR A 641 34.24 -17.46 14.58
N LEU A 642 33.05 -16.99 14.20
CA LEU A 642 31.89 -17.86 14.06
C LEU A 642 32.14 -18.97 13.02
N THR A 643 32.82 -18.66 11.91
CA THR A 643 33.21 -19.67 10.93
C THR A 643 34.11 -20.76 11.53
N SER A 644 35.01 -20.40 12.46
CA SER A 644 35.84 -21.36 13.19
C SER A 644 35.02 -22.14 14.22
N LEU A 645 34.16 -21.46 14.98
CA LEU A 645 33.36 -22.04 16.06
C LEU A 645 32.40 -23.12 15.53
N LYS A 646 31.77 -22.89 14.37
CA LYS A 646 30.85 -23.86 13.72
C LYS A 646 31.50 -25.21 13.42
N LYS A 647 32.84 -25.30 13.37
CA LYS A 647 33.56 -26.57 13.16
C LYS A 647 33.64 -27.43 14.42
N THR A 648 33.42 -26.85 15.59
CA THR A 648 33.57 -27.53 16.89
C THR A 648 32.32 -27.45 17.76
N THR A 649 31.23 -26.87 17.25
CA THR A 649 29.96 -26.75 17.98
C THR A 649 28.76 -27.05 17.08
N ASN A 650 27.67 -27.50 17.72
CA ASN A 650 26.40 -27.75 17.04
C ASN A 650 25.92 -26.47 16.36
N SER A 651 25.79 -26.51 15.04
CA SER A 651 25.52 -25.30 14.27
C SER A 651 24.85 -25.60 12.94
N GLY A 652 24.28 -24.57 12.34
CA GLY A 652 23.56 -24.73 11.10
C GLY A 652 23.02 -23.43 10.54
N LEU A 653 21.86 -23.54 9.89
CA LEU A 653 21.08 -22.44 9.36
C LEU A 653 19.69 -22.42 9.99
N MET A 654 19.20 -21.24 10.30
CA MET A 654 17.84 -21.03 10.74
C MET A 654 17.02 -20.48 9.57
N LEU A 655 15.89 -21.10 9.30
CA LEU A 655 14.92 -20.65 8.32
C LEU A 655 14.03 -19.57 8.96
N SER A 656 14.35 -18.32 8.67
CA SER A 656 13.61 -17.15 9.12
C SER A 656 12.20 -17.10 8.53
N SER A 657 11.31 -16.45 9.26
CA SER A 657 9.96 -16.08 8.81
C SER A 657 9.88 -14.62 8.38
N GLY A 658 11.02 -13.93 8.19
CA GLY A 658 11.06 -12.56 7.70
C GLY A 658 12.35 -12.21 6.97
N TYR A 659 12.36 -11.07 6.30
CA TYR A 659 13.49 -10.52 5.56
C TYR A 659 13.64 -9.02 5.81
N GLY A 660 14.60 -8.60 6.62
CA GLY A 660 14.73 -7.18 7.01
C GLY A 660 13.71 -6.72 8.05
N GLY A 661 13.03 -7.65 8.70
CA GLY A 661 12.15 -7.41 9.84
C GLY A 661 11.52 -8.70 10.36
N GLY A 662 10.66 -8.56 11.39
CA GLY A 662 9.92 -9.68 11.97
C GLY A 662 10.60 -10.31 13.19
N THR A 663 11.56 -9.64 13.80
CA THR A 663 12.33 -10.08 14.98
C THR A 663 11.47 -10.75 16.06
N ALA A 664 10.33 -10.16 16.42
CA ALA A 664 9.42 -10.71 17.42
C ALA A 664 8.76 -12.03 16.99
N ASN A 665 8.65 -12.31 15.70
CA ASN A 665 8.11 -13.57 15.19
C ASN A 665 9.10 -14.71 15.43
N MET A 666 10.40 -14.48 15.17
CA MET A 666 11.45 -15.46 15.51
C MET A 666 11.54 -15.64 17.02
N GLU A 667 11.45 -14.56 17.79
CA GLU A 667 11.45 -14.59 19.26
C GLU A 667 10.25 -15.37 19.82
N TRP A 668 9.04 -15.13 19.31
CA TRP A 668 7.82 -15.87 19.67
C TRP A 668 7.97 -17.37 19.39
N GLN A 669 8.42 -17.73 18.19
CA GLN A 669 8.61 -19.13 17.81
C GLN A 669 9.66 -19.79 18.72
N ALA A 670 10.81 -19.14 18.95
CA ALA A 670 11.87 -19.66 19.79
C ALA A 670 11.43 -19.88 21.25
N LEU A 671 10.67 -18.93 21.81
CA LEU A 671 10.19 -19.01 23.19
C LEU A 671 9.02 -19.97 23.36
N THR A 672 8.16 -20.15 22.38
CA THR A 672 6.95 -20.98 22.55
C THR A 672 7.11 -22.40 21.99
N GLY A 673 8.01 -22.61 21.02
CA GLY A 673 8.06 -23.84 20.24
C GLY A 673 6.91 -23.97 19.23
N LEU A 674 6.14 -22.90 18.98
CA LEU A 674 5.04 -22.86 18.02
C LEU A 674 5.50 -22.22 16.71
N SER A 675 4.87 -22.58 15.58
CA SER A 675 5.26 -22.11 14.24
C SER A 675 4.34 -21.01 13.76
N ILE A 676 4.88 -19.88 13.32
CA ILE A 676 4.05 -18.80 12.76
C ILE A 676 3.36 -19.22 11.46
N SER A 677 3.96 -20.17 10.72
CA SER A 677 3.42 -20.65 9.45
C SER A 677 2.10 -21.41 9.55
N ASN A 678 1.70 -21.80 10.77
CA ASN A 678 0.39 -22.41 11.02
C ASN A 678 -0.70 -21.36 11.35
N LEU A 679 -0.34 -20.10 11.57
CA LEU A 679 -1.29 -19.04 11.90
C LEU A 679 -1.98 -18.49 10.65
N SER A 680 -3.05 -17.72 10.85
CA SER A 680 -3.79 -17.09 9.77
C SER A 680 -2.93 -16.06 9.02
N PRO A 681 -3.18 -15.85 7.72
CA PRO A 681 -2.59 -14.75 6.96
C PRO A 681 -2.76 -13.38 7.63
N THR A 682 -3.87 -13.16 8.35
CA THR A 682 -4.18 -11.88 9.00
C THR A 682 -3.55 -11.68 10.38
N LEU A 683 -2.70 -12.62 10.83
CA LEU A 683 -1.99 -12.57 12.12
C LEU A 683 -0.46 -12.52 11.95
N PRO A 684 0.10 -11.50 11.30
CA PRO A 684 1.53 -11.40 11.01
C PRO A 684 2.41 -11.10 12.24
N THR A 685 1.85 -10.68 13.37
CA THR A 685 2.63 -10.34 14.57
C THR A 685 1.98 -10.93 15.83
N PRO A 686 2.32 -12.17 16.22
CA PRO A 686 1.73 -12.84 17.37
C PRO A 686 1.86 -12.07 18.69
N TYR A 687 2.94 -11.32 18.88
CA TYR A 687 3.13 -10.54 20.09
C TYR A 687 2.08 -9.45 20.31
N THR A 688 1.60 -8.81 19.25
CA THR A 688 0.64 -7.70 19.36
C THR A 688 -0.79 -8.19 19.19
N GLN A 689 -1.00 -9.21 18.36
CA GLN A 689 -2.34 -9.69 17.99
C GLN A 689 -2.84 -10.91 18.77
N LEU A 690 -1.93 -11.75 19.29
CA LEU A 690 -2.28 -13.03 19.94
C LEU A 690 -1.98 -13.04 21.45
N VAL A 691 -0.70 -12.90 21.82
CA VAL A 691 -0.23 -13.18 23.19
C VAL A 691 -0.98 -12.40 24.28
N PRO A 692 -1.29 -11.10 24.12
CA PRO A 692 -2.02 -10.34 25.12
C PRO A 692 -3.44 -10.88 25.38
N GLN A 693 -4.05 -11.53 24.37
CA GLN A 693 -5.43 -12.03 24.43
C GLN A 693 -5.52 -13.47 24.95
N GLN A 694 -4.42 -14.22 24.94
CA GLN A 694 -4.40 -15.60 25.45
C GLN A 694 -4.66 -15.62 26.95
N LYS A 695 -5.47 -16.57 27.45
CA LYS A 695 -5.65 -16.76 28.89
C LYS A 695 -4.35 -17.26 29.51
N ILE A 696 -3.85 -18.40 29.00
CA ILE A 696 -2.54 -18.98 29.33
C ILE A 696 -1.67 -18.93 28.08
N ALA A 697 -0.40 -18.53 28.21
CA ALA A 697 0.54 -18.46 27.09
C ALA A 697 1.83 -19.20 27.46
N PRO A 698 1.88 -20.53 27.28
CA PRO A 698 3.04 -21.33 27.67
C PRO A 698 4.29 -20.91 26.90
N ALA A 699 5.42 -20.84 27.60
CA ALA A 699 6.70 -20.46 27.04
C ALA A 699 7.87 -21.24 27.68
N PHE A 700 9.03 -21.21 27.05
CA PHE A 700 10.25 -21.85 27.51
C PHE A 700 10.71 -21.34 28.86
N THR A 701 10.36 -20.09 29.18
CA THR A 701 10.53 -19.49 30.50
C THR A 701 9.88 -20.31 31.61
N ASP A 702 8.80 -21.06 31.36
CA ASP A 702 8.07 -21.83 32.40
C ASP A 702 8.91 -22.96 33.01
N LEU A 703 9.94 -23.42 32.30
CA LEU A 703 10.89 -24.39 32.84
C LEU A 703 11.84 -23.81 33.90
N PHE A 704 11.91 -22.49 34.04
CA PHE A 704 12.96 -21.82 34.80
C PHE A 704 12.44 -21.06 36.04
N ASP A 705 13.29 -20.97 37.06
CA ASP A 705 12.98 -20.26 38.30
C ASP A 705 13.32 -18.77 38.19
N SER A 706 14.45 -18.43 37.57
CA SER A 706 14.89 -17.06 37.30
C SER A 706 14.73 -16.74 35.81
N LYS A 707 13.92 -15.73 35.48
CA LYS A 707 13.53 -15.41 34.09
C LYS A 707 13.87 -13.95 33.77
N VAL A 708 14.88 -13.72 32.92
CA VAL A 708 15.39 -12.37 32.63
C VAL A 708 15.38 -12.06 31.15
N ALA A 709 14.86 -10.90 30.77
CA ALA A 709 14.91 -10.38 29.41
C ALA A 709 15.84 -9.16 29.32
N ILE A 710 16.53 -9.02 28.20
CA ILE A 710 17.42 -7.89 27.89
C ILE A 710 17.16 -7.47 26.45
N HIS A 711 16.78 -6.21 26.25
CA HIS A 711 16.65 -5.61 24.93
C HIS A 711 17.07 -4.14 25.04
N PRO A 712 18.29 -3.75 24.63
CA PRO A 712 18.82 -2.41 24.88
C PRO A 712 18.24 -1.37 23.89
N TYR A 713 16.91 -1.27 23.85
CA TYR A 713 16.13 -0.39 22.98
C TYR A 713 14.71 -0.17 23.51
N ASN A 714 13.83 0.48 22.73
CA ASN A 714 12.43 0.72 23.10
C ASN A 714 11.65 -0.60 23.27
N ALA A 715 11.17 -0.87 24.48
CA ALA A 715 10.41 -2.07 24.82
C ALA A 715 8.92 -2.03 24.42
N SER A 716 8.39 -0.90 23.96
CA SER A 716 7.02 -0.81 23.44
C SER A 716 6.89 -1.36 22.01
N LEU A 717 7.98 -1.38 21.25
CA LEU A 717 8.04 -2.05 19.95
C LEU A 717 7.66 -3.53 20.11
N TYR A 718 6.78 -4.03 19.23
CA TYR A 718 6.18 -5.37 19.31
C TYR A 718 5.44 -5.68 20.62
N ASN A 719 5.05 -4.68 21.41
CA ASN A 719 4.41 -4.86 22.72
C ASN A 719 5.18 -5.78 23.69
N ARG A 720 6.52 -5.75 23.65
CA ARG A 720 7.36 -6.65 24.48
C ARG A 720 7.09 -6.52 25.97
N LYS A 721 6.72 -5.34 26.47
CA LYS A 721 6.36 -5.15 27.89
C LYS A 721 5.22 -6.08 28.33
N ALA A 722 4.10 -6.09 27.59
CA ALA A 722 2.95 -6.93 27.92
C ALA A 722 3.26 -8.41 27.66
N VAL A 723 3.91 -8.72 26.54
CA VAL A 723 4.26 -10.09 26.16
C VAL A 723 5.24 -10.73 27.14
N PHE A 724 6.32 -10.04 27.52
CA PHE A 724 7.30 -10.60 28.46
C PHE A 724 6.73 -10.78 29.86
N LYS A 725 5.82 -9.89 30.28
CA LYS A 725 5.02 -10.11 31.50
C LYS A 725 4.16 -11.38 31.38
N LYS A 726 3.51 -11.60 30.23
CA LYS A 726 2.68 -12.79 29.96
C LYS A 726 3.50 -14.09 29.96
N PHE A 727 4.72 -14.05 29.40
CA PHE A 727 5.69 -15.15 29.47
C PHE A 727 6.41 -15.27 30.83
N GLY A 728 6.02 -14.49 31.84
CA GLY A 728 6.50 -14.61 33.21
C GLY A 728 7.92 -14.12 33.44
N PHE A 729 8.50 -13.30 32.54
CA PHE A 729 9.79 -12.65 32.83
C PHE A 729 9.69 -11.77 34.08
N GLN A 730 10.63 -11.95 35.00
CA GLN A 730 10.65 -11.26 36.30
C GLN A 730 11.42 -9.94 36.23
N GLN A 731 12.41 -9.86 35.33
CA GLN A 731 13.21 -8.66 35.10
C GLN A 731 13.33 -8.39 33.61
N PHE A 732 13.20 -7.13 33.21
CA PHE A 732 13.34 -6.72 31.82
C PHE A 732 14.19 -5.46 31.71
N TYR A 733 15.42 -5.63 31.23
CA TYR A 733 16.41 -4.57 31.05
C TYR A 733 16.28 -3.96 29.66
N TYR A 734 15.88 -2.69 29.57
CA TYR A 734 15.72 -1.95 28.31
C TYR A 734 15.97 -0.45 28.52
N GLN A 735 16.05 0.33 27.43
CA GLN A 735 16.30 1.77 27.54
C GLN A 735 15.12 2.47 28.22
N GLY A 736 15.37 3.15 29.35
CA GLY A 736 14.32 3.80 30.15
C GLY A 736 13.56 2.88 31.12
N SER A 737 13.98 1.62 31.30
CA SER A 737 13.39 0.73 32.29
C SER A 737 13.78 1.10 33.74
N LYS A 738 13.03 0.59 34.72
CA LYS A 738 13.42 0.64 36.14
C LYS A 738 14.72 -0.15 36.39
N ASP A 739 14.84 -1.31 35.75
CA ASP A 739 16.03 -2.16 35.77
C ASP A 739 17.10 -1.63 34.79
N LYS A 740 17.88 -0.62 35.20
CA LYS A 740 18.81 0.08 34.31
C LYS A 740 19.87 -0.82 33.66
N LEU A 741 20.12 -0.60 32.37
CA LEU A 741 21.27 -1.15 31.65
C LEU A 741 22.57 -0.55 32.22
N SER A 742 23.59 -1.38 32.39
CA SER A 742 24.90 -0.93 32.89
C SER A 742 25.92 -0.69 31.79
N TYR A 743 25.62 -1.13 30.56
CA TYR A 743 26.50 -1.03 29.40
C TYR A 743 25.67 -0.59 28.20
N GLU A 744 25.92 0.62 27.72
CA GLU A 744 25.16 1.26 26.64
C GLU A 744 26.10 1.93 25.62
N LYS A 745 27.33 1.43 25.45
CA LYS A 745 28.25 2.02 24.45
C LYS A 745 27.75 1.74 23.03
N HIS A 746 27.88 2.75 22.17
CA HIS A 746 27.59 2.69 20.75
C HIS A 746 28.90 2.57 19.94
N LEU A 747 28.80 2.15 18.68
CA LEU A 747 29.95 2.07 17.75
C LEU A 747 29.86 3.17 16.70
N GLY A 748 30.91 3.99 16.58
CA GLY A 748 30.95 5.10 15.63
C GLY A 748 29.78 6.07 15.86
N THR A 749 29.05 6.40 14.80
CA THR A 749 27.84 7.25 14.87
C THR A 749 26.54 6.45 14.92
N SER A 750 26.60 5.13 15.10
CA SER A 750 25.41 4.29 15.22
C SER A 750 24.54 4.73 16.41
N PRO A 751 23.21 4.83 16.24
CA PRO A 751 22.30 5.17 17.34
C PRO A 751 22.04 3.97 18.27
N TYR A 752 22.50 2.77 17.92
CA TYR A 752 22.17 1.54 18.63
C TYR A 752 23.29 1.11 19.59
N VAL A 753 22.87 0.55 20.73
CA VAL A 753 23.78 -0.08 21.70
C VAL A 753 24.50 -1.26 21.03
N SER A 754 25.83 -1.27 21.16
CA SER A 754 26.68 -2.32 20.59
C SER A 754 26.41 -3.70 21.17
N ASP A 755 26.66 -4.75 20.39
CA ASP A 755 26.53 -6.13 20.84
C ASP A 755 27.54 -6.45 21.95
N GLU A 756 28.73 -5.83 21.96
CA GLU A 756 29.69 -5.97 23.05
C GLU A 756 29.11 -5.47 24.39
N SER A 757 28.38 -4.34 24.38
CA SER A 757 27.69 -3.83 25.55
C SER A 757 26.54 -4.74 25.98
N ALA A 758 25.74 -5.21 25.03
CA ALA A 758 24.65 -6.15 25.29
C ALA A 758 25.17 -7.47 25.91
N TYR A 759 26.23 -8.05 25.36
CA TYR A 759 26.88 -9.25 25.91
C TYR A 759 27.46 -9.02 27.31
N LYS A 760 28.04 -7.84 27.59
CA LYS A 760 28.49 -7.49 28.95
C LYS A 760 27.34 -7.41 29.93
N GLN A 761 26.20 -6.85 29.53
CA GLN A 761 25.00 -6.84 30.36
C GLN A 761 24.51 -8.27 30.64
N THR A 762 24.44 -9.12 29.62
CA THR A 762 24.09 -10.55 29.78
C THR A 762 25.04 -11.26 30.74
N MET A 763 26.36 -11.07 30.57
CA MET A 763 27.35 -11.67 31.47
C MET A 763 27.27 -11.15 32.90
N LYS A 764 26.94 -9.86 33.11
CA LYS A 764 26.71 -9.30 34.44
C LYS A 764 25.58 -10.04 35.16
N ILE A 765 24.52 -10.39 34.44
CA ILE A 765 23.37 -11.13 34.98
C ILE A 765 23.72 -12.60 35.16
N ALA A 766 24.34 -13.24 34.17
CA ALA A 766 24.74 -14.64 34.22
C ALA A 766 25.73 -14.93 35.36
N LYS A 767 26.58 -13.97 35.75
CA LYS A 767 27.53 -14.10 36.87
C LYS A 767 26.89 -14.00 38.26
N ARG A 768 25.66 -13.50 38.38
CA ARG A 768 24.99 -13.40 39.69
C ARG A 768 24.78 -14.79 40.27
N SER A 769 25.03 -14.92 41.58
CA SER A 769 24.65 -16.11 42.32
C SER A 769 23.16 -16.42 42.09
N GLN A 770 22.82 -17.70 41.99
CA GLN A 770 21.45 -18.15 41.77
C GLN A 770 21.26 -19.49 42.45
N SER A 771 20.11 -19.66 43.09
CA SER A 771 19.55 -20.97 43.41
C SER A 771 18.62 -21.39 42.28
N GLY A 772 18.74 -22.63 41.82
CA GLY A 772 17.87 -23.17 40.79
C GLY A 772 18.23 -22.74 39.37
N SER A 773 17.26 -22.84 38.48
CA SER A 773 17.44 -22.70 37.04
C SER A 773 17.27 -21.24 36.58
N ARG A 774 18.05 -20.81 35.58
CA ARG A 774 17.94 -19.45 35.01
C ARG A 774 17.84 -19.45 33.50
N PHE A 775 16.92 -18.64 32.98
CA PHE A 775 16.81 -18.31 31.58
C PHE A 775 17.08 -16.82 31.33
N ILE A 776 17.87 -16.53 30.30
CA ILE A 776 18.14 -15.17 29.84
C ILE A 776 17.81 -15.07 28.35
N GLN A 777 16.86 -14.20 27.99
CA GLN A 777 16.59 -13.81 26.61
C GLN A 777 17.31 -12.48 26.33
N LEU A 778 18.23 -12.47 25.37
CA LEU A 778 18.86 -11.26 24.85
C LEU A 778 18.44 -11.03 23.39
N SER A 779 17.89 -9.85 23.12
CA SER A 779 17.56 -9.37 21.78
C SER A 779 18.37 -8.11 21.48
N THR A 780 19.39 -8.24 20.64
CA THR A 780 20.36 -7.17 20.32
C THR A 780 19.80 -6.14 19.32
N MET A 781 20.56 -5.09 18.99
CA MET A 781 20.12 -4.03 18.06
C MET A 781 21.23 -3.46 17.15
N GLN A 782 22.50 -3.84 17.33
CA GLN A 782 23.62 -3.14 16.70
C GLN A 782 23.54 -3.09 15.17
N ASN A 783 23.05 -4.17 14.55
CA ASN A 783 22.96 -4.29 13.10
C ASN A 783 21.53 -4.01 12.57
N HIS A 784 20.70 -3.29 13.33
CA HIS A 784 19.37 -2.88 12.88
C HIS A 784 19.46 -1.76 11.81
N MET A 785 18.47 -1.71 10.90
CA MET A 785 18.33 -0.64 9.92
C MET A 785 17.97 0.71 10.57
N PRO A 786 18.27 1.88 9.97
CA PRO A 786 18.85 2.08 8.64
C PRO A 786 20.36 1.83 8.61
N TYR A 787 20.88 1.36 7.48
CA TYR A 787 22.31 1.06 7.28
C TYR A 787 23.03 2.27 6.67
N THR A 788 23.28 3.31 7.46
CA THR A 788 23.96 4.52 6.98
C THR A 788 25.47 4.45 7.27
N ASN A 789 26.25 5.49 6.97
CA ASN A 789 27.72 5.47 7.12
C ASN A 789 28.17 5.58 8.59
N TYR A 790 27.81 4.60 9.44
CA TYR A 790 28.10 4.63 10.88
C TYR A 790 29.56 4.39 11.24
N TYR A 791 30.27 3.65 10.39
CA TYR A 791 31.61 3.14 10.68
C TYR A 791 32.61 3.70 9.67
N SER A 792 33.73 4.25 10.16
CA SER A 792 34.79 4.79 9.29
C SER A 792 35.61 3.72 8.57
N SER A 793 35.54 2.46 9.00
CA SER A 793 36.32 1.34 8.48
C SER A 793 35.77 0.80 7.15
N LYS A 794 36.59 0.80 6.10
CA LYS A 794 36.30 0.21 4.78
C LYS A 794 37.19 -0.99 4.46
N LYS A 795 37.32 -1.93 5.40
CA LYS A 795 38.27 -3.05 5.29
C LYS A 795 37.81 -4.20 4.36
N PHE A 796 36.54 -4.24 3.99
CA PHE A 796 35.98 -5.31 3.17
C PHE A 796 35.82 -4.88 1.72
N LYS A 797 36.33 -5.70 0.79
CA LYS A 797 36.04 -5.61 -0.64
C LYS A 797 34.78 -6.44 -0.92
N ILE A 798 33.72 -5.77 -1.34
CA ILE A 798 32.42 -6.37 -1.65
C ILE A 798 32.18 -6.27 -3.16
N THR A 799 31.91 -7.41 -3.80
CA THR A 799 31.72 -7.51 -5.25
C THR A 799 30.48 -8.35 -5.56
N GLY A 800 29.85 -8.09 -6.71
CA GLY A 800 28.70 -8.86 -7.18
C GLY A 800 27.55 -7.99 -7.67
N SER A 801 26.43 -8.63 -8.03
CA SER A 801 25.23 -7.96 -8.56
C SER A 801 24.02 -8.09 -7.63
N ALA A 802 24.25 -8.40 -6.34
CA ALA A 802 23.21 -8.62 -5.35
C ALA A 802 22.55 -7.35 -4.82
N PHE A 803 23.16 -6.18 -5.01
CA PHE A 803 22.67 -4.88 -4.54
C PHE A 803 22.88 -3.80 -5.62
N ASP A 804 22.11 -2.72 -5.56
CA ASP A 804 22.24 -1.56 -6.45
C ASP A 804 23.27 -0.55 -5.93
N ALA A 805 23.73 0.35 -6.79
CA ALA A 805 24.71 1.37 -6.44
C ALA A 805 24.27 2.23 -5.24
N ALA A 806 22.98 2.52 -5.14
CA ALA A 806 22.40 3.26 -4.01
C ALA A 806 22.56 2.53 -2.66
N ASN A 807 22.54 1.18 -2.66
CA ASN A 807 22.66 0.37 -1.45
C ASN A 807 24.11 -0.03 -1.11
N ALA A 808 25.09 0.28 -1.98
CA ALA A 808 26.48 -0.12 -1.78
C ALA A 808 27.07 0.37 -0.45
N GLY A 809 26.75 1.61 -0.06
CA GLY A 809 27.15 2.16 1.25
C GLY A 809 26.55 1.38 2.42
N GLY A 810 25.26 1.05 2.35
CA GLY A 810 24.58 0.28 3.39
C GLY A 810 25.11 -1.15 3.53
N VAL A 811 25.40 -1.82 2.42
CA VAL A 811 26.04 -3.15 2.41
C VAL A 811 27.43 -3.11 3.05
N GLN A 812 28.21 -2.06 2.79
CA GLN A 812 29.51 -1.87 3.43
C GLN A 812 29.37 -1.69 4.95
N THR A 813 28.46 -0.82 5.40
CA THR A 813 28.19 -0.61 6.83
C THR A 813 27.74 -1.90 7.50
N TYR A 814 26.76 -2.60 6.93
CA TYR A 814 26.23 -3.85 7.48
C TYR A 814 27.33 -4.90 7.63
N THR A 815 28.13 -5.11 6.58
CA THR A 815 29.24 -6.07 6.60
C THR A 815 30.26 -5.74 7.69
N GLN A 816 30.54 -4.45 7.91
CA GLN A 816 31.41 -4.00 8.99
C GLN A 816 30.79 -4.21 10.38
N GLY A 817 29.47 -4.03 10.51
CA GLY A 817 28.71 -4.35 11.72
C GLY A 817 28.78 -5.84 12.10
N VAL A 818 28.55 -6.72 11.13
CA VAL A 818 28.72 -8.19 11.27
C VAL A 818 30.11 -8.54 11.82
N ALA A 819 31.16 -7.89 11.32
CA ALA A 819 32.52 -8.12 11.81
C ALA A 819 32.75 -7.64 13.25
N TYR A 820 32.11 -6.56 13.68
CA TYR A 820 32.14 -6.13 15.08
C TYR A 820 31.38 -7.09 15.99
N THR A 821 30.22 -7.59 15.55
CA THR A 821 29.47 -8.63 16.25
C THR A 821 30.29 -9.91 16.41
N ASP A 822 30.97 -10.38 15.37
CA ASP A 822 31.84 -11.58 15.42
C ASP A 822 32.99 -11.43 16.43
N LYS A 823 33.61 -10.24 16.47
CA LYS A 823 34.64 -9.91 17.47
C LYS A 823 34.08 -9.89 18.89
N ALA A 824 32.89 -9.34 19.09
CA ALA A 824 32.21 -9.31 20.38
C ALA A 824 31.79 -10.72 20.83
N LEU A 825 31.31 -11.55 19.89
CA LEU A 825 30.93 -12.94 20.10
C LEU A 825 32.10 -13.78 20.64
N LYS A 826 33.31 -13.60 20.07
CA LYS A 826 34.53 -14.25 20.58
C LYS A 826 34.79 -13.97 22.06
N LYS A 827 34.63 -12.70 22.48
CA LYS A 827 34.79 -12.31 23.89
C LYS A 827 33.66 -12.88 24.77
N PHE A 828 32.45 -12.94 24.24
CA PHE A 828 31.28 -13.46 24.93
C PHE A 828 31.45 -14.95 25.24
N ILE A 829 31.75 -15.79 24.25
CA ILE A 829 31.98 -17.23 24.45
C ILE A 829 33.16 -17.47 25.41
N LYS A 830 34.28 -16.76 25.26
CA LYS A 830 35.40 -16.84 26.23
C LYS A 830 34.95 -16.52 27.67
N SER A 831 34.00 -15.60 27.84
CA SER A 831 33.47 -15.23 29.16
C SER A 831 32.50 -16.29 29.71
N ILE A 832 31.78 -16.99 28.83
CA ILE A 832 30.90 -18.11 29.17
C ILE A 832 31.73 -19.31 29.65
N ASP A 833 32.84 -19.61 28.97
CA ASP A 833 33.76 -20.70 29.36
C ASP A 833 34.43 -20.46 30.71
N ALA A 834 34.62 -19.20 31.10
CA ALA A 834 35.18 -18.84 32.39
C ALA A 834 34.19 -19.01 33.57
N LEU A 835 32.91 -19.30 33.31
CA LEU A 835 31.91 -19.52 34.35
C LEU A 835 32.03 -20.92 34.93
N LYS A 836 32.19 -21.02 36.25
CA LYS A 836 32.19 -22.29 37.01
C LYS A 836 30.78 -22.85 37.24
N LYS A 837 29.93 -22.82 36.21
CA LYS A 837 28.57 -23.41 36.22
C LYS A 837 28.12 -23.79 34.80
N PRO A 838 27.17 -24.73 34.65
CA PRO A 838 26.64 -25.09 33.34
C PRO A 838 25.91 -23.92 32.67
N VAL A 839 26.33 -23.60 31.44
CA VAL A 839 25.68 -22.60 30.61
C VAL A 839 25.49 -23.14 29.20
N THR A 840 24.25 -23.10 28.73
CA THR A 840 23.87 -23.41 27.35
C THR A 840 23.44 -22.12 26.65
N VAL A 841 24.05 -21.82 25.50
CA VAL A 841 23.76 -20.66 24.67
C VAL A 841 23.16 -21.12 23.35
N VAL A 842 21.97 -20.64 23.03
CA VAL A 842 21.45 -20.68 21.66
C VAL A 842 21.64 -19.28 21.07
N TRP A 843 22.48 -19.17 20.06
CA TRP A 843 22.76 -17.91 19.39
C TRP A 843 22.30 -18.01 17.94
N TYR A 844 21.50 -17.07 17.47
CA TYR A 844 20.94 -17.08 16.13
C TYR A 844 20.76 -15.66 15.58
N GLY A 845 20.94 -15.50 14.27
CA GLY A 845 20.43 -14.34 13.56
C GLY A 845 18.95 -14.49 13.28
N ASP A 846 18.16 -13.44 13.43
CA ASP A 846 16.71 -13.49 13.24
C ASP A 846 16.29 -13.40 11.76
N HIS A 847 16.83 -12.46 11.00
CA HIS A 847 16.59 -12.34 9.55
C HIS A 847 17.79 -11.76 8.82
N LEU A 848 17.75 -11.77 7.48
CA LEU A 848 18.73 -11.04 6.66
C LEU A 848 18.44 -9.54 6.67
N ALA A 849 19.44 -8.72 6.34
CA ALA A 849 19.28 -7.29 6.13
C ALA A 849 18.54 -6.97 4.82
N SER A 850 17.67 -5.96 4.83
CA SER A 850 16.90 -5.44 3.68
C SER A 850 17.75 -4.59 2.72
N LEU A 851 18.87 -5.13 2.23
CA LEU A 851 19.85 -4.42 1.40
C LEU A 851 19.97 -4.95 -0.03
N TYR A 852 19.39 -6.12 -0.32
CA TYR A 852 19.57 -6.84 -1.58
C TYR A 852 18.43 -6.62 -2.56
N LYS A 853 18.71 -6.74 -3.86
CA LYS A 853 17.74 -6.51 -4.96
C LYS A 853 16.51 -7.42 -4.83
N SER A 854 15.33 -6.87 -5.07
CA SER A 854 14.06 -7.62 -5.12
C SER A 854 14.10 -8.80 -6.10
N SER A 855 14.75 -8.65 -7.27
CA SER A 855 14.90 -9.73 -8.26
C SER A 855 15.63 -10.98 -7.72
N LEU A 856 16.39 -10.86 -6.63
CA LEU A 856 16.98 -12.02 -5.97
C LEU A 856 15.97 -12.75 -5.09
N MET A 857 15.00 -12.04 -4.50
CA MET A 857 13.93 -12.64 -3.71
C MET A 857 13.07 -13.58 -4.56
N ASP A 858 12.78 -13.19 -5.81
CA ASP A 858 12.01 -14.03 -6.74
C ASP A 858 12.75 -15.33 -7.08
N LYS A 859 14.08 -15.28 -7.19
CA LYS A 859 14.91 -16.40 -7.66
C LYS A 859 15.47 -17.27 -6.53
N TYR A 860 15.73 -16.67 -5.37
CA TYR A 860 16.40 -17.30 -4.22
C TYR A 860 15.68 -16.98 -2.90
N PRO A 861 14.34 -17.17 -2.81
CA PRO A 861 13.57 -16.76 -1.63
C PRO A 861 14.04 -17.47 -0.36
N ILE A 862 14.32 -18.77 -0.44
CA ILE A 862 14.74 -19.58 0.72
C ILE A 862 16.11 -19.14 1.22
N GLN A 863 17.10 -18.99 0.34
CA GLN A 863 18.46 -18.61 0.73
C GLN A 863 18.50 -17.22 1.37
N LEU A 864 17.60 -16.32 0.95
CA LEU A 864 17.47 -15.00 1.55
C LEU A 864 16.71 -15.00 2.89
N HIS A 865 16.24 -16.15 3.35
CA HIS A 865 15.64 -16.38 4.66
C HIS A 865 16.49 -17.33 5.53
N GLU A 866 17.74 -17.62 5.16
CA GLU A 866 18.62 -18.51 5.92
C GLU A 866 19.70 -17.76 6.71
N THR A 867 19.49 -17.60 8.02
CA THR A 867 20.44 -16.99 8.96
C THR A 867 21.34 -18.03 9.64
N ASP A 868 22.41 -17.60 10.28
CA ASP A 868 23.28 -18.50 11.06
C ASP A 868 22.73 -18.75 12.46
N TYR A 869 22.91 -19.98 12.96
CA TYR A 869 22.77 -20.28 14.38
C TYR A 869 23.84 -21.26 14.87
N PHE A 870 24.03 -21.27 16.19
CA PHE A 870 24.72 -22.34 16.91
C PHE A 870 24.10 -22.59 18.29
N VAL A 871 24.34 -23.78 18.82
CA VAL A 871 24.00 -24.17 20.19
C VAL A 871 25.26 -24.62 20.91
N TYR A 872 25.65 -23.87 21.93
CA TYR A 872 26.92 -24.02 22.63
C TYR A 872 26.69 -24.35 24.10
N SER A 873 27.31 -25.41 24.61
CA SER A 873 27.37 -25.72 26.03
C SER A 873 28.82 -25.59 26.51
N ASN A 874 29.03 -24.89 27.63
CA ASN A 874 30.36 -24.76 28.23
C ASN A 874 30.80 -26.02 29.01
N GLN A 875 29.91 -26.98 29.22
CA GLN A 875 30.20 -28.27 29.86
C GLN A 875 30.52 -29.34 28.82
N THR A 876 29.79 -29.31 27.71
CA THR A 876 29.79 -30.34 26.68
C THR A 876 30.10 -29.70 25.33
N HIS A 877 31.37 -29.69 24.94
CA HIS A 877 31.80 -29.25 23.61
C HIS A 877 31.49 -30.30 22.52
N LYS A 878 30.39 -31.06 22.68
CA LYS A 878 30.07 -32.19 21.81
C LYS A 878 29.45 -31.68 20.51
N LEU A 879 30.19 -31.85 19.43
CA LEU A 879 29.67 -31.69 18.07
C LEU A 879 28.86 -32.94 17.68
N SER A 880 27.56 -32.78 17.50
CA SER A 880 26.61 -33.80 17.04
C SER A 880 26.14 -33.55 15.61
N TYR A 881 26.08 -32.30 15.16
CA TYR A 881 25.68 -31.94 13.79
C TYR A 881 26.33 -30.64 13.31
N THR A 882 26.47 -30.53 11.99
CA THR A 882 26.83 -29.29 11.29
C THR A 882 25.86 -29.07 10.14
N ASN A 883 25.67 -27.80 9.74
CA ASN A 883 24.86 -27.41 8.58
C ASN A 883 23.40 -27.91 8.61
N ARG A 884 22.85 -28.14 9.80
CA ARG A 884 21.43 -28.52 9.95
C ARG A 884 20.55 -27.30 9.71
N LEU A 885 19.53 -27.43 8.86
CA LEU A 885 18.50 -26.42 8.68
C LEU A 885 17.37 -26.66 9.70
N VAL A 886 17.02 -25.62 10.46
CA VAL A 886 15.94 -25.66 11.45
C VAL A 886 15.09 -24.39 11.38
N SER A 887 13.90 -24.43 11.95
CA SER A 887 13.08 -23.23 12.16
C SER A 887 13.28 -22.70 13.58
N PRO A 888 12.91 -21.44 13.87
CA PRO A 888 13.15 -20.84 15.18
C PRO A 888 12.47 -21.60 16.33
N TYR A 889 11.32 -22.23 16.08
CA TYR A 889 10.60 -23.03 17.08
C TYR A 889 11.38 -24.24 17.60
N SER A 890 12.45 -24.65 16.93
CA SER A 890 13.29 -25.78 17.34
C SER A 890 14.26 -25.45 18.48
N PHE A 891 14.52 -24.18 18.77
CA PHE A 891 15.62 -23.78 19.65
C PHE A 891 15.51 -24.27 21.10
N SER A 892 14.29 -24.33 21.65
CA SER A 892 14.06 -24.89 22.99
C SER A 892 14.46 -26.37 23.07
N ALA A 893 14.07 -27.18 22.09
CA ALA A 893 14.45 -28.59 22.04
C ALA A 893 15.97 -28.79 21.83
N LEU A 894 16.59 -27.96 20.99
CA LEU A 894 18.03 -28.03 20.74
C LEU A 894 18.85 -27.59 21.97
N ALA A 895 18.37 -26.60 22.73
CA ALA A 895 19.01 -26.18 23.97
C ALA A 895 19.03 -27.31 25.02
N LEU A 896 17.87 -27.94 25.25
CA LEU A 896 17.76 -29.07 26.18
C LEU A 896 18.59 -30.27 25.71
N ASP A 897 18.74 -30.49 24.40
CA ASP A 897 19.64 -31.52 23.86
C ASP A 897 21.11 -31.24 24.12
N ALA A 898 21.56 -30.02 23.87
CA ALA A 898 22.96 -29.63 24.08
C ALA A 898 23.37 -29.69 25.56
N GLY A 899 22.46 -29.32 26.47
CA GLY A 899 22.65 -29.46 27.92
C GLY A 899 22.53 -30.89 28.45
N ASN A 900 22.13 -31.86 27.61
CA ASN A 900 21.76 -33.21 28.02
C ASN A 900 20.65 -33.23 29.10
N ASP A 901 19.77 -32.23 29.04
CA ASP A 901 18.69 -32.00 30.00
C ASP A 901 17.49 -32.88 29.71
N LYS A 902 16.81 -33.30 30.78
CA LYS A 902 15.51 -33.95 30.69
C LYS A 902 14.51 -33.01 30.01
N VAL A 903 13.52 -33.59 29.34
CA VAL A 903 12.43 -32.88 28.67
C VAL A 903 11.10 -33.12 29.38
N THR A 904 10.21 -32.14 29.30
CA THR A 904 8.81 -32.32 29.67
C THR A 904 8.04 -32.96 28.51
N PRO A 905 6.80 -33.42 28.71
CA PRO A 905 5.98 -33.95 27.63
C PRO A 905 5.83 -33.01 26.42
N TYR A 906 5.63 -31.71 26.66
CA TYR A 906 5.55 -30.72 25.59
C TYR A 906 6.87 -30.59 24.83
N TYR A 907 8.00 -30.46 25.52
CA TYR A 907 9.30 -30.40 24.85
C TYR A 907 9.73 -31.73 24.21
N ALA A 908 9.13 -32.86 24.62
CA ALA A 908 9.27 -34.12 23.89
C ALA A 908 8.54 -34.08 22.52
N LEU A 909 7.37 -33.45 22.44
CA LEU A 909 6.71 -33.15 21.16
C LEU A 909 7.58 -32.22 20.30
N ILE A 910 8.05 -31.09 20.85
CA ILE A 910 8.92 -30.15 20.11
C ILE A 910 10.21 -30.83 19.63
N THR A 911 10.79 -31.72 20.44
CA THR A 911 11.96 -32.54 20.05
C THR A 911 11.63 -33.45 18.87
N LYS A 912 10.46 -34.09 18.85
CA LYS A 912 10.04 -34.94 17.72
C LYS A 912 9.77 -34.13 16.46
N ILE A 913 9.11 -32.98 16.57
CA ILE A 913 8.90 -32.05 15.45
C ILE A 913 10.25 -31.64 14.86
N THR A 914 11.19 -31.21 15.72
CA THR A 914 12.53 -30.74 15.31
C THR A 914 13.35 -31.83 14.61
N ASN A 915 13.22 -33.09 15.03
CA ASN A 915 14.02 -34.20 14.49
C ASN A 915 13.40 -34.89 13.28
N ASP A 916 12.07 -34.96 13.19
CA ASP A 916 11.39 -35.80 12.20
C ASP A 916 10.71 -34.98 11.08
N LEU A 917 10.38 -33.70 11.29
CA LEU A 917 9.81 -32.84 10.25
C LEU A 917 10.90 -32.01 9.54
N PRO A 918 10.71 -31.68 8.25
CA PRO A 918 11.48 -30.62 7.61
C PRO A 918 11.27 -29.28 8.34
N ALA A 919 12.19 -28.33 8.15
CA ALA A 919 11.99 -26.96 8.60
C ALA A 919 10.75 -26.38 7.90
N MET A 920 10.03 -25.50 8.57
CA MET A 920 8.86 -24.84 8.00
C MET A 920 8.87 -23.34 8.28
N THR A 921 8.34 -22.56 7.35
CA THR A 921 8.22 -21.10 7.47
C THR A 921 7.06 -20.60 6.60
N ILE A 922 6.75 -19.31 6.67
CA ILE A 922 5.79 -18.66 5.78
C ILE A 922 6.40 -18.45 4.39
N ASN A 923 5.61 -18.64 3.34
CA ASN A 923 6.06 -18.52 1.96
C ASN A 923 6.52 -17.08 1.67
N PRO A 924 7.81 -16.85 1.36
CA PRO A 924 8.31 -15.52 1.08
C PRO A 924 7.65 -14.82 -0.11
N ALA A 925 7.07 -15.57 -1.05
CA ALA A 925 6.43 -15.01 -2.25
C ALA A 925 5.10 -14.29 -1.96
N ASN A 926 4.41 -14.66 -0.88
CA ASN A 926 3.08 -14.16 -0.53
C ASN A 926 3.06 -13.53 0.87
N THR A 927 4.21 -13.07 1.35
CA THR A 927 4.36 -12.46 2.68
C THR A 927 4.74 -11.01 2.51
N GLU A 928 4.11 -10.11 3.26
CA GLU A 928 4.71 -8.82 3.57
C GLU A 928 4.90 -8.67 5.08
N ILE A 929 6.10 -8.22 5.44
CA ILE A 929 6.63 -8.36 6.80
C ILE A 929 5.80 -7.56 7.78
N ASN A 930 5.33 -8.23 8.84
CA ASN A 930 4.46 -7.65 9.87
C ASN A 930 3.14 -7.06 9.34
N SER A 931 2.73 -7.34 8.09
CA SER A 931 1.43 -6.93 7.52
C SER A 931 0.57 -8.13 7.11
N LEU A 932 1.17 -9.17 6.53
CA LEU A 932 0.47 -10.39 6.11
C LEU A 932 1.37 -11.62 6.18
N ASN A 933 0.89 -12.70 6.79
CA ASN A 933 1.57 -14.00 6.75
C ASN A 933 1.27 -14.74 5.44
N GLY A 934 2.33 -15.22 4.77
CA GLY A 934 2.20 -16.17 3.68
C GLY A 934 1.79 -17.58 4.12
N THR A 935 1.53 -18.44 3.15
CA THR A 935 1.16 -19.84 3.38
C THR A 935 2.32 -20.67 3.92
N ASN A 936 2.04 -21.76 4.63
CA ASN A 936 3.08 -22.66 5.13
C ASN A 936 3.86 -23.33 3.99
N ILE A 937 5.19 -23.34 4.08
CA ILE A 937 6.08 -24.13 3.23
C ILE A 937 7.01 -25.01 4.07
N PHE A 938 7.36 -26.19 3.55
CA PHE A 938 8.37 -27.06 4.13
C PHE A 938 9.68 -26.95 3.35
N VAL A 939 10.81 -26.96 4.04
CA VAL A 939 12.15 -26.86 3.45
C VAL A 939 13.02 -27.98 3.99
N GLY A 940 13.60 -28.75 3.07
CA GLY A 940 14.51 -29.85 3.38
C GLY A 940 15.89 -29.35 3.81
N GLN A 941 16.71 -30.27 4.33
CA GLN A 941 18.10 -29.98 4.75
C GLN A 941 19.01 -29.51 3.60
N ASN A 942 18.57 -29.64 2.35
CA ASN A 942 19.26 -29.15 1.15
C ASN A 942 18.80 -27.74 0.71
N SER A 943 18.08 -27.01 1.56
CA SER A 943 17.55 -25.67 1.28
C SER A 943 16.60 -25.62 0.07
N LYS A 944 15.89 -26.73 -0.19
CA LYS A 944 14.86 -26.81 -1.24
C LYS A 944 13.49 -27.03 -0.62
N GLN A 945 12.48 -26.41 -1.23
CA GLN A 945 11.10 -26.60 -0.83
C GLN A 945 10.66 -28.06 -1.04
N ILE A 946 9.92 -28.58 -0.08
CA ILE A 946 9.25 -29.88 -0.11
C ILE A 946 7.75 -29.61 -0.10
N LYS A 947 6.99 -30.31 -0.95
CA LYS A 947 5.54 -30.18 -0.94
C LYS A 947 4.93 -31.03 0.18
N TYR A 948 3.76 -30.65 0.67
CA TYR A 948 3.10 -31.40 1.73
C TYR A 948 2.81 -32.86 1.30
N GLU A 949 2.49 -33.05 0.03
CA GLU A 949 2.19 -34.35 -0.57
C GLU A 949 3.39 -35.31 -0.47
N ASP A 950 4.61 -34.77 -0.53
CA ASP A 950 5.86 -35.51 -0.49
C ASP A 950 6.29 -35.91 0.95
N LEU A 951 5.61 -35.38 1.97
CA LEU A 951 5.85 -35.81 3.35
C LEU A 951 5.42 -37.27 3.55
N SER A 952 6.25 -38.02 4.28
CA SER A 952 5.91 -39.40 4.65
C SER A 952 4.64 -39.47 5.51
N LYS A 953 3.97 -40.63 5.52
CA LYS A 953 2.77 -40.84 6.37
C LYS A 953 3.04 -40.52 7.86
N LYS A 954 4.23 -40.83 8.36
CA LYS A 954 4.65 -40.52 9.74
C LYS A 954 4.79 -39.00 9.96
N GLN A 955 5.39 -38.29 9.01
CA GLN A 955 5.55 -36.84 9.06
C GLN A 955 4.20 -36.12 8.99
N LYS A 956 3.31 -36.51 8.06
CA LYS A 956 1.95 -35.95 7.98
C LYS A 956 1.18 -36.12 9.29
N LYS A 957 1.26 -37.31 9.90
CA LYS A 957 0.64 -37.57 11.21
C LYS A 957 1.24 -36.69 12.32
N LEU A 958 2.57 -36.58 12.39
CA LEU A 958 3.24 -35.75 13.40
C LEU A 958 2.91 -34.27 13.22
N TYR A 959 2.92 -33.77 11.98
CA TYR A 959 2.53 -32.41 11.66
C TYR A 959 1.07 -32.12 12.03
N HIS A 960 0.15 -33.04 11.76
CA HIS A 960 -1.24 -32.88 12.16
C HIS A 960 -1.43 -32.89 13.70
N GLU A 961 -0.72 -33.76 14.43
CA GLU A 961 -0.69 -33.73 15.90
C GLU A 961 -0.16 -32.38 16.42
N TYR A 962 0.88 -31.84 15.79
CA TYR A 962 1.41 -30.53 16.10
C TYR A 962 0.40 -29.41 15.84
N GLN A 963 -0.29 -29.42 14.69
CA GLN A 963 -1.35 -28.44 14.38
C GLN A 963 -2.48 -28.48 15.40
N LEU A 964 -2.90 -29.67 15.87
CA LEU A 964 -3.93 -29.81 16.90
C LEU A 964 -3.50 -29.19 18.23
N ILE A 965 -2.28 -29.46 18.69
CA ILE A 965 -1.74 -28.87 19.93
C ILE A 965 -1.55 -27.37 19.78
N GLN A 966 -0.95 -26.92 18.67
CA GLN A 966 -0.78 -25.49 18.43
C GLN A 966 -2.13 -24.77 18.39
N TYR A 967 -3.12 -25.28 17.63
CA TYR A 967 -4.47 -24.70 17.59
C TYR A 967 -5.08 -24.64 18.99
N ASP A 968 -4.99 -25.71 19.77
CA ASP A 968 -5.50 -25.75 21.14
C ASP A 968 -4.93 -24.63 22.03
N LEU A 969 -3.63 -24.36 21.90
CA LEU A 969 -2.91 -23.35 22.69
C LEU A 969 -3.20 -21.91 22.23
N VAL A 970 -3.35 -21.69 20.92
CA VAL A 970 -3.47 -20.33 20.35
C VAL A 970 -4.89 -19.87 20.09
N ALA A 971 -5.81 -20.76 19.70
CA ALA A 971 -7.16 -20.41 19.24
C ALA A 971 -8.28 -21.27 19.85
N GLY A 972 -7.95 -22.45 20.36
CA GLY A 972 -8.90 -23.42 20.91
C GLY A 972 -9.25 -23.19 22.39
N ASN A 973 -9.68 -24.27 23.04
CA ASN A 973 -10.13 -24.28 24.43
C ASN A 973 -8.99 -24.44 25.45
N GLN A 974 -7.72 -24.47 25.02
CA GLN A 974 -6.54 -24.57 25.88
C GLN A 974 -6.51 -25.81 26.79
N TYR A 975 -6.98 -26.97 26.31
CA TYR A 975 -6.94 -28.23 27.08
C TYR A 975 -5.51 -28.69 27.44
N SER A 976 -4.53 -28.31 26.63
CA SER A 976 -3.12 -28.67 26.76
C SER A 976 -2.24 -27.57 27.35
N ALA A 977 -2.80 -26.42 27.76
CA ALA A 977 -2.02 -25.28 28.23
C ALA A 977 -1.21 -25.60 29.50
N HIS A 978 -1.85 -26.11 30.56
CA HIS A 978 -1.14 -26.53 31.77
C HIS A 978 -0.20 -27.72 31.56
N TRP A 979 -0.48 -28.56 30.56
CA TRP A 979 0.43 -29.63 30.16
C TRP A 979 1.71 -29.08 29.53
N ALA A 980 1.62 -27.97 28.79
CA ALA A 980 2.77 -27.29 28.21
C ALA A 980 3.59 -26.47 29.23
N GLU A 981 2.96 -25.95 30.29
CA GLU A 981 3.63 -25.20 31.38
C GLU A 981 4.36 -26.09 32.40
N GLN A 982 4.26 -27.42 32.29
CA GLN A 982 4.87 -28.33 33.26
C GLN A 982 6.37 -28.05 33.41
N LYS A 983 6.87 -28.05 34.64
CA LYS A 983 8.31 -28.03 34.92
C LYS A 983 8.94 -29.41 34.72
N ILE A 984 10.25 -29.43 34.49
CA ILE A 984 11.02 -30.68 34.55
C ILE A 984 11.00 -31.16 36.00
N LYS A 985 10.51 -32.38 36.23
CA LYS A 985 10.53 -32.99 37.56
C LYS A 985 11.98 -33.28 37.96
N GLY A 986 12.38 -32.79 39.14
CA GLY A 986 13.58 -33.27 39.83
C GLY A 986 13.45 -34.75 40.16
N ASN A 987 14.58 -35.43 40.37
CA ASN A 987 14.56 -36.81 40.86
C ASN A 987 14.02 -36.89 42.28
#